data_AF-A0A8C0K6Y3-F1
#
_entry.id   AF-A0A8C0K6Y3-F1
#
_cell.length_a   1.000
_cell.length_b   1.000
_cell.length_c   1.000
_cell.angle_alpha   90.00
_cell.angle_beta   90.00
_cell.angle_gamma   90.00
#
_symmetry.space_group_name_H-M   'P 1'
#
loop_
_entity.id
_entity.type
_entity.pdbx_description
1 polymer ?
#
loop_
_entity_poly.entity_id
_entity_poly.type
_entity_poly.pdbx_seq_one_letter_code
_entity_poly.pdbx_strand_id
1 'polypeptide(L)'
;MEDSFNVALEPSECRQPPLSSERPRTLLCHDMMGGYLDDKFIQGAAVHNPYCFYHWQSIDIFVYFSHHTVTIPPVGWTNAAHRHGVCVLGTFITEWKEGGRLCEAFLAGDERSYQAVADQLVLIAQFFRFDGWLINIENSLSLAAVGNMPHFLRYLTARLHEQVPRGLVLWYDSVVSSGQLKWQDELNQHNRVFFDSCDGFFTNYNWREEHLERMLGQAGQRRADVYVGVDVFARGKVVGGQFDTYKSLELIRKHGFSAALFAPGWVYECLEKKDFFQNQDKFWALLERYLPTHSICSLPFVTSFCLGMGTRRVRYGQEEAEGPWYHPSAQEIQPLFAEHRLEGAGRGWVKTHCCLADAWNGGSSLLVRGLIPREQDHVAVRLFSLQVPVPPQIFLSLVYKLEGASNVGVALELTTGDAGSCHVGSISTLNETSSRHSPRPLRVPPTKLARWVHRCSQQLRGGWVQRCYKVNLRDCLLRDLFVSFARPPGSREEESFVCRLGEVQVVDAKSLLAPLPRVQAVTVSHVRWQRATPEEEGSPARLRLGCTLHWSYLLSPIRCFRIHCCVGTGGGALGGGPSGPEQPALLGLAFVNQYRIVDLVVAAAGPSGDGRVEFLVEPVPKEGFLVPRAEWGRAALLYSMPRTDGAL
;
A
#
# COMPACT_ATOMS: atom_id res chain seq x y z
N MET A 1 -23.07 -3.00 -9.57
CA MET A 1 -21.60 -3.01 -9.69
C MET A 1 -21.18 -4.40 -9.26
N GLU A 2 -20.24 -5.07 -9.94
CA GLU A 2 -19.81 -6.41 -9.52
C GLU A 2 -18.91 -6.28 -8.29
N ASP A 3 -19.26 -6.93 -7.18
CA ASP A 3 -18.49 -6.88 -5.94
C ASP A 3 -17.07 -7.45 -6.09
N SER A 4 -16.82 -8.25 -7.13
CA SER A 4 -15.49 -8.78 -7.48
C SER A 4 -14.43 -7.70 -7.70
N PHE A 5 -14.81 -6.49 -8.09
CA PHE A 5 -13.88 -5.37 -8.24
C PHE A 5 -13.30 -4.90 -6.90
N ASN A 6 -13.99 -5.16 -5.79
CA ASN A 6 -13.59 -4.72 -4.45
C ASN A 6 -12.80 -5.79 -3.69
N VAL A 7 -12.45 -6.91 -4.31
CA VAL A 7 -11.72 -7.99 -3.67
C VAL A 7 -10.22 -7.70 -3.69
N ALA A 8 -9.58 -7.71 -2.51
CA ALA A 8 -8.14 -7.52 -2.40
C ALA A 8 -7.35 -8.66 -3.04
N LEU A 9 -6.15 -8.31 -3.51
CA LEU A 9 -5.43 -9.11 -4.49
C LEU A 9 -4.65 -10.25 -3.87
N GLU A 10 -3.94 -9.91 -2.80
CA GLU A 10 -2.97 -10.79 -2.17
C GLU A 10 -3.18 -10.77 -0.65
N PRO A 11 -2.85 -11.86 0.04
CA PRO A 11 -2.70 -11.85 1.48
C PRO A 11 -1.66 -10.82 1.93
N SER A 12 -1.75 -10.39 3.19
CA SER A 12 -0.75 -9.51 3.81
C SER A 12 0.66 -10.14 3.75
N GLU A 13 1.64 -9.39 3.22
CA GLU A 13 3.04 -9.81 3.15
C GLU A 13 3.63 -10.08 4.54
N CYS A 14 4.64 -10.94 4.56
CA CYS A 14 5.40 -11.19 5.78
C CYS A 14 6.33 -10.01 6.09
N ARG A 15 6.42 -9.65 7.36
CA ARG A 15 7.36 -8.64 7.86
C ARG A 15 7.85 -9.01 9.24
N GLN A 16 8.99 -8.42 9.63
CA GLN A 16 9.63 -8.67 10.92
C GLN A 16 9.82 -7.37 11.70
N PRO A 17 9.57 -7.36 13.01
CA PRO A 17 8.94 -8.45 13.79
C PRO A 17 7.48 -8.71 13.37
N PRO A 18 6.97 -9.95 13.51
CA PRO A 18 5.61 -10.30 13.13
C PRO A 18 4.59 -9.69 14.09
N LEU A 19 3.33 -9.60 13.65
CA LEU A 19 2.24 -9.06 14.47
C LEU A 19 2.04 -9.86 15.77
N SER A 20 2.28 -11.17 15.74
CA SER A 20 2.19 -12.08 16.90
C SER A 20 3.29 -11.86 17.96
N SER A 21 4.28 -11.01 17.71
CA SER A 21 5.28 -10.68 18.72
C SER A 21 4.66 -9.91 19.90
N GLU A 22 5.22 -10.10 21.10
CA GLU A 22 4.75 -9.46 22.35
C GLU A 22 5.25 -8.01 22.52
N ARG A 23 5.83 -7.41 21.47
CA ARG A 23 6.27 -6.01 21.55
C ARG A 23 5.07 -5.05 21.52
N PRO A 24 5.25 -3.82 22.01
CA PRO A 24 4.31 -2.74 21.74
C PRO A 24 4.06 -2.55 20.24
N ARG A 25 2.79 -2.41 19.86
CA ARG A 25 2.31 -2.22 18.48
C ARG A 25 1.77 -0.81 18.26
N THR A 26 1.66 -0.39 17.00
CA THR A 26 1.06 0.88 16.61
C THR A 26 -0.14 0.61 15.69
N LEU A 27 -1.34 0.95 16.13
CA LEU A 27 -2.53 0.96 15.30
C LEU A 27 -2.76 2.38 14.77
N LEU A 28 -3.12 2.51 13.49
CA LEU A 28 -3.61 3.75 12.90
C LEU A 28 -5.09 3.59 12.59
N CYS A 29 -5.93 4.38 13.25
CA CYS A 29 -7.38 4.39 13.05
C CYS A 29 -7.75 5.60 12.21
N HIS A 30 -8.13 5.32 10.96
CA HIS A 30 -8.21 6.26 9.86
C HIS A 30 -9.58 6.96 9.79
N ASP A 31 -9.85 7.83 10.75
CA ASP A 31 -11.01 8.73 10.75
C ASP A 31 -10.65 10.07 10.11
N MET A 32 -11.28 10.40 8.98
CA MET A 32 -11.04 11.64 8.25
C MET A 32 -12.20 12.00 7.34
N MET A 33 -12.59 13.28 7.38
CA MET A 33 -13.65 13.89 6.58
C MET A 33 -14.92 13.04 6.40
N GLY A 34 -15.29 12.21 7.38
CA GLY A 34 -16.48 11.36 7.32
C GLY A 34 -16.40 10.16 6.35
N GLY A 35 -15.20 9.76 5.92
CA GLY A 35 -14.97 8.66 4.97
C GLY A 35 -14.60 9.17 3.58
N TYR A 36 -13.49 8.65 3.06
CA TYR A 36 -12.81 9.14 1.86
C TYR A 36 -13.62 8.89 0.58
N LEU A 37 -13.61 9.88 -0.33
CA LEU A 37 -14.47 9.94 -1.53
C LEU A 37 -13.75 9.56 -2.82
N ASP A 38 -12.43 9.72 -2.89
CA ASP A 38 -11.65 9.55 -4.12
C ASP A 38 -11.18 8.10 -4.33
N ASP A 39 -11.03 7.37 -3.23
CA ASP A 39 -10.71 5.94 -3.18
C ASP A 39 -11.91 5.02 -3.45
N LYS A 40 -13.14 5.57 -3.49
CA LYS A 40 -14.34 4.84 -3.97
C LYS A 40 -14.22 4.40 -5.44
N PHE A 41 -13.34 5.04 -6.21
CA PHE A 41 -13.10 4.69 -7.61
C PHE A 41 -12.01 3.62 -7.70
N ILE A 42 -12.45 2.38 -7.92
CA ILE A 42 -11.58 1.18 -7.92
C ILE A 42 -10.49 1.25 -9.00
N GLN A 43 -10.73 1.96 -10.11
CA GLN A 43 -9.76 2.13 -11.20
C GLN A 43 -9.00 3.47 -11.10
N GLY A 44 -9.05 4.10 -9.93
CA GLY A 44 -8.43 5.39 -9.64
C GLY A 44 -9.29 6.60 -10.06
N ALA A 45 -8.79 7.77 -9.69
CA ALA A 45 -9.43 9.05 -9.93
C ALA A 45 -8.40 10.11 -10.38
N ALA A 46 -8.86 11.15 -11.08
CA ALA A 46 -8.03 12.27 -11.49
C ALA A 46 -8.12 13.40 -10.44
N VAL A 47 -7.28 13.33 -9.40
CA VAL A 47 -7.35 14.23 -8.23
C VAL A 47 -5.99 14.83 -7.92
N HIS A 48 -5.93 16.15 -7.72
CA HIS A 48 -4.68 16.88 -7.51
C HIS A 48 -4.04 16.65 -6.14
N ASN A 49 -4.83 16.79 -5.07
CA ASN A 49 -4.34 16.73 -3.70
C ASN A 49 -5.13 15.67 -2.90
N PRO A 50 -5.13 14.39 -3.33
CA PRO A 50 -5.78 13.33 -2.56
C PRO A 50 -5.03 13.14 -1.24
N TYR A 51 -5.71 12.59 -0.24
CA TYR A 51 -5.02 12.09 0.94
C TYR A 51 -4.22 10.83 0.57
N CYS A 52 -2.96 10.79 0.99
CA CYS A 52 -2.07 9.66 0.77
C CYS A 52 -1.27 9.39 2.04
N PHE A 53 -1.46 8.20 2.61
CA PHE A 53 -0.65 7.71 3.72
C PHE A 53 0.46 6.78 3.19
N TYR A 54 1.69 6.95 3.69
CA TYR A 54 2.86 6.22 3.18
C TYR A 54 3.90 5.84 4.26
N HIS A 55 3.58 5.97 5.54
CA HIS A 55 4.46 5.56 6.66
C HIS A 55 4.11 4.17 7.20
N TRP A 56 3.81 3.23 6.29
CA TRP A 56 3.36 1.87 6.63
C TRP A 56 4.37 1.08 7.47
N GLN A 57 5.67 1.36 7.30
CA GLN A 57 6.76 0.74 8.07
C GLN A 57 6.66 1.00 9.57
N SER A 58 5.92 2.03 9.99
CA SER A 58 5.84 2.51 11.36
C SER A 58 4.57 2.06 12.09
N ILE A 59 3.65 1.38 11.38
CA ILE A 59 2.37 0.92 11.93
C ILE A 59 2.23 -0.59 11.81
N ASP A 60 1.31 -1.16 12.58
CA ASP A 60 1.01 -2.59 12.66
C ASP A 60 -0.34 -2.95 12.09
N ILE A 61 -1.31 -2.11 12.40
CA ILE A 61 -2.71 -2.28 12.07
C ILE A 61 -3.21 -0.96 11.50
N PHE A 62 -3.93 -1.04 10.41
CA PHE A 62 -4.66 0.07 9.80
C PHE A 62 -6.15 -0.24 9.91
N VAL A 63 -6.90 0.60 10.62
CA VAL A 63 -8.35 0.49 10.71
C VAL A 63 -8.96 1.51 9.77
N TYR A 64 -9.69 1.06 8.75
CA TYR A 64 -10.48 1.94 7.90
C TYR A 64 -11.77 2.29 8.64
N PHE A 65 -11.78 3.46 9.27
CA PHE A 65 -12.85 3.90 10.16
C PHE A 65 -13.89 4.73 9.39
N SER A 66 -15.16 4.48 9.67
CA SER A 66 -16.25 5.36 9.26
C SER A 66 -17.45 5.19 10.20
N HIS A 67 -18.43 6.06 10.05
CA HIS A 67 -19.66 6.08 10.83
C HIS A 67 -20.78 5.19 10.24
N HIS A 68 -20.46 4.33 9.27
CA HIS A 68 -21.39 3.32 8.76
C HIS A 68 -21.35 2.05 9.60
N THR A 69 -22.52 1.47 9.88
CA THR A 69 -22.64 0.28 10.75
C THR A 69 -21.71 -0.85 10.37
N VAL A 70 -21.53 -1.08 9.06
CA VAL A 70 -20.50 -1.97 8.53
C VAL A 70 -19.68 -1.16 7.53
N THR A 71 -18.41 -0.96 7.86
CA THR A 71 -17.45 -0.28 6.98
C THR A 71 -16.46 -1.30 6.44
N ILE A 72 -16.51 -1.53 5.13
CA ILE A 72 -15.57 -2.38 4.42
C ILE A 72 -14.40 -1.50 3.93
N PRO A 73 -13.13 -1.84 4.24
CA PRO A 73 -11.99 -1.12 3.72
C PRO A 73 -11.97 -1.14 2.18
N PRO A 74 -11.80 0.00 1.49
CA PRO A 74 -11.69 0.01 0.04
C PRO A 74 -10.49 -0.83 -0.42
N VAL A 75 -10.67 -1.59 -1.50
CA VAL A 75 -9.66 -2.48 -2.08
C VAL A 75 -8.31 -1.80 -2.34
N GLY A 76 -8.37 -0.49 -2.67
CA GLY A 76 -7.21 0.39 -2.78
C GLY A 76 -6.28 0.31 -1.56
N TRP A 77 -6.86 0.57 -0.38
CA TRP A 77 -6.18 0.61 0.90
C TRP A 77 -5.77 -0.77 1.38
N THR A 78 -6.65 -1.78 1.22
CA THR A 78 -6.33 -3.16 1.59
C THR A 78 -5.10 -3.65 0.84
N ASN A 79 -5.04 -3.42 -0.48
CA ASN A 79 -3.86 -3.78 -1.29
C ASN A 79 -2.60 -3.01 -0.86
N ALA A 80 -2.71 -1.71 -0.56
CA ALA A 80 -1.58 -0.90 -0.12
C ALA A 80 -1.02 -1.42 1.21
N ALA A 81 -1.87 -1.64 2.20
CA ALA A 81 -1.47 -2.14 3.51
C ALA A 81 -0.92 -3.58 3.45
N HIS A 82 -1.58 -4.49 2.74
CA HIS A 82 -1.12 -5.88 2.58
C HIS A 82 0.25 -5.94 1.90
N ARG A 83 0.49 -5.11 0.89
CA ARG A 83 1.81 -4.99 0.25
C ARG A 83 2.90 -4.60 1.25
N HIS A 84 2.58 -3.77 2.24
CA HIS A 84 3.49 -3.38 3.32
C HIS A 84 3.44 -4.33 4.54
N GLY A 85 2.71 -5.44 4.46
CA GLY A 85 2.54 -6.44 5.53
C GLY A 85 1.73 -5.95 6.74
N VAL A 86 0.98 -4.85 6.58
CA VAL A 86 0.14 -4.24 7.61
C VAL A 86 -1.22 -4.93 7.62
N CYS A 87 -1.75 -5.18 8.82
CA CYS A 87 -3.08 -5.75 9.02
C CYS A 87 -4.16 -4.69 8.79
N VAL A 88 -5.25 -5.01 8.11
CA VAL A 88 -6.31 -4.06 7.73
C VAL A 88 -7.65 -4.47 8.33
N LEU A 89 -8.23 -3.61 9.14
CA LEU A 89 -9.53 -3.86 9.75
C LEU A 89 -10.60 -2.94 9.16
N GLY A 90 -11.77 -3.51 8.93
CA GLY A 90 -13.01 -2.75 8.80
C GLY A 90 -13.50 -2.27 10.18
N THR A 91 -14.61 -1.55 10.18
CA THR A 91 -15.25 -1.08 11.41
C THR A 91 -16.69 -1.57 11.44
N PHE A 92 -17.09 -2.19 12.55
CA PHE A 92 -18.48 -2.44 12.91
C PHE A 92 -18.85 -1.50 14.05
N ILE A 93 -19.72 -0.54 13.77
CA ILE A 93 -20.09 0.49 14.75
C ILE A 93 -21.60 0.56 14.92
N THR A 94 -22.08 0.69 16.16
CA THR A 94 -23.48 1.01 16.43
C THR A 94 -23.54 2.32 17.19
N GLU A 95 -24.11 3.33 16.56
CA GLU A 95 -24.22 4.68 17.11
C GLU A 95 -25.61 5.25 16.80
N TRP A 96 -25.98 6.30 17.53
CA TRP A 96 -27.27 6.97 17.40
C TRP A 96 -28.48 6.04 17.70
N LYS A 97 -29.69 6.58 17.51
CA LYS A 97 -30.93 5.86 17.83
C LYS A 97 -31.18 4.64 16.94
N GLU A 98 -30.69 4.65 15.72
CA GLU A 98 -30.87 3.55 14.77
C GLU A 98 -29.88 2.42 15.01
N GLY A 99 -28.59 2.74 15.19
CA GLY A 99 -27.57 1.77 15.57
C GLY A 99 -27.91 1.08 16.89
N GLY A 100 -28.37 1.83 17.90
CA GLY A 100 -28.80 1.22 19.16
C GLY A 100 -29.97 0.24 19.02
N ARG A 101 -30.96 0.54 18.15
CA ARG A 101 -32.07 -0.39 17.87
C ARG A 101 -31.59 -1.65 17.17
N LEU A 102 -30.67 -1.52 16.22
CA LEU A 102 -30.07 -2.67 15.53
C LEU A 102 -29.25 -3.52 16.52
N CYS A 103 -28.44 -2.87 17.35
CA CYS A 103 -27.61 -3.49 18.37
C CYS A 103 -28.44 -4.34 19.35
N GLU A 104 -29.51 -3.75 19.90
CA GLU A 104 -30.46 -4.49 20.74
C GLU A 104 -31.11 -5.67 20.00
N ALA A 105 -31.51 -5.48 18.74
CA ALA A 105 -32.21 -6.52 17.99
C ALA A 105 -31.38 -7.80 17.82
N PHE A 106 -30.08 -7.68 17.52
CA PHE A 106 -29.25 -8.87 17.32
C PHE A 106 -28.63 -9.41 18.62
N LEU A 107 -28.35 -8.55 19.60
CA LEU A 107 -27.74 -8.97 20.86
C LEU A 107 -28.76 -9.46 21.89
N ALA A 108 -29.93 -8.83 22.03
CA ALA A 108 -30.96 -9.27 22.97
C ALA A 108 -31.85 -10.40 22.41
N GLY A 109 -31.70 -10.72 21.12
CA GLY A 109 -32.32 -11.89 20.49
C GLY A 109 -31.76 -13.21 21.01
N ASP A 110 -32.15 -14.30 20.36
CA ASP A 110 -31.57 -15.61 20.62
C ASP A 110 -30.12 -15.72 20.13
N GLU A 111 -29.44 -16.81 20.51
CA GLU A 111 -28.06 -17.08 20.11
C GLU A 111 -27.85 -17.05 18.59
N ARG A 112 -28.86 -17.48 17.82
CA ARG A 112 -28.78 -17.51 16.35
C ARG A 112 -28.73 -16.11 15.76
N SER A 113 -29.35 -15.13 16.41
CA SER A 113 -29.35 -13.73 15.97
C SER A 113 -27.94 -13.14 15.94
N TYR A 114 -27.18 -13.24 17.04
CA TYR A 114 -25.83 -12.71 17.07
C TYR A 114 -24.85 -13.55 16.24
N GLN A 115 -25.05 -14.87 16.17
CA GLN A 115 -24.25 -15.74 15.30
C GLN A 115 -24.43 -15.36 13.82
N ALA A 116 -25.65 -15.08 13.38
CA ALA A 116 -25.92 -14.67 12.01
C ALA A 116 -25.19 -13.36 11.64
N VAL A 117 -25.17 -12.37 12.54
CA VAL A 117 -24.40 -11.13 12.32
C VAL A 117 -22.91 -11.43 12.25
N ALA A 118 -22.37 -12.21 13.19
CA ALA A 118 -20.96 -12.58 13.21
C ALA A 118 -20.54 -13.34 11.95
N ASP A 119 -21.33 -14.32 11.51
CA ASP A 119 -21.07 -15.09 10.30
C ASP A 119 -21.03 -14.19 9.06
N GLN A 120 -21.91 -13.19 8.95
CA GLN A 120 -21.86 -12.22 7.86
C GLN A 120 -20.58 -11.36 7.91
N LEU A 121 -20.16 -10.89 9.09
CA LEU A 121 -18.91 -10.14 9.23
C LEU A 121 -17.69 -10.98 8.83
N VAL A 122 -17.67 -12.27 9.15
CA VAL A 122 -16.63 -13.21 8.72
C VAL A 122 -16.66 -13.42 7.21
N LEU A 123 -17.84 -13.66 6.63
CA LEU A 123 -18.00 -13.84 5.18
C LEU A 123 -17.58 -12.61 4.39
N ILE A 124 -17.90 -11.41 4.88
CA ILE A 124 -17.48 -10.14 4.26
C ILE A 124 -15.95 -10.00 4.31
N ALA A 125 -15.32 -10.23 5.47
CA ALA A 125 -13.86 -10.18 5.61
C ALA A 125 -13.16 -11.21 4.70
N GLN A 126 -13.69 -12.44 4.65
CA GLN A 126 -13.18 -13.50 3.78
C GLN A 126 -13.33 -13.18 2.30
N PHE A 127 -14.50 -12.67 1.88
CA PHE A 127 -14.79 -12.39 0.48
C PHE A 127 -13.96 -11.22 -0.05
N PHE A 128 -13.92 -10.09 0.67
CA PHE A 128 -13.14 -8.91 0.26
C PHE A 128 -11.66 -8.99 0.66
N ARG A 129 -11.29 -9.98 1.48
CA ARG A 129 -9.93 -10.33 1.90
C ARG A 129 -9.23 -9.21 2.67
N PHE A 130 -9.88 -8.70 3.71
CA PHE A 130 -9.26 -7.89 4.75
C PHE A 130 -9.26 -8.67 6.08
N ASP A 131 -8.56 -8.15 7.08
CA ASP A 131 -8.07 -8.97 8.20
C ASP A 131 -8.95 -8.91 9.46
N GLY A 132 -10.14 -8.31 9.42
CA GLY A 132 -11.07 -8.33 10.55
C GLY A 132 -11.68 -6.98 10.90
N TRP A 133 -11.97 -6.77 12.19
CA TRP A 133 -12.93 -5.76 12.62
C TRP A 133 -12.53 -5.03 13.90
N LEU A 134 -12.63 -3.70 13.88
CA LEU A 134 -12.85 -2.91 15.09
C LEU A 134 -14.35 -2.92 15.43
N ILE A 135 -14.71 -3.35 16.63
CA ILE A 135 -16.06 -3.35 17.17
C ILE A 135 -16.22 -2.14 18.09
N ASN A 136 -17.10 -1.20 17.73
CA ASN A 136 -17.38 0.00 18.51
C ASN A 136 -18.88 0.14 18.82
N ILE A 137 -19.28 -0.03 20.08
CA ILE A 137 -20.69 0.02 20.48
C ILE A 137 -20.96 1.32 21.25
N GLU A 138 -21.35 2.36 20.53
CA GLU A 138 -21.59 3.72 21.05
C GLU A 138 -23.05 3.93 21.47
N ASN A 139 -23.68 2.90 22.03
CA ASN A 139 -25.03 2.96 22.59
C ASN A 139 -25.13 2.11 23.86
N SER A 140 -25.96 2.53 24.81
CA SER A 140 -26.30 1.69 25.96
C SER A 140 -26.98 0.39 25.51
N LEU A 141 -26.82 -0.65 26.32
CA LEU A 141 -27.36 -1.99 26.11
C LEU A 141 -28.25 -2.41 27.29
N SER A 142 -29.31 -3.14 26.99
CA SER A 142 -30.12 -3.88 27.96
C SER A 142 -29.31 -4.98 28.63
N LEU A 143 -29.78 -5.48 29.78
CA LEU A 143 -29.11 -6.59 30.48
C LEU A 143 -29.01 -7.86 29.63
N ALA A 144 -30.01 -8.10 28.78
CA ALA A 144 -29.98 -9.20 27.82
C ALA A 144 -28.88 -8.99 26.77
N ALA A 145 -28.85 -7.82 26.13
CA ALA A 145 -27.87 -7.51 25.09
C ALA A 145 -26.43 -7.51 25.62
N VAL A 146 -26.15 -6.84 26.74
CA VAL A 146 -24.79 -6.82 27.33
C VAL A 146 -24.37 -8.21 27.83
N GLY A 147 -25.32 -9.03 28.28
CA GLY A 147 -25.07 -10.42 28.66
C GLY A 147 -24.59 -11.26 27.47
N ASN A 148 -25.12 -11.02 26.27
CA ASN A 148 -24.75 -11.73 25.04
C ASN A 148 -23.53 -11.16 24.31
N MET A 149 -23.16 -9.90 24.57
CA MET A 149 -22.03 -9.23 23.90
C MET A 149 -20.69 -10.01 23.99
N PRO A 150 -20.27 -10.57 25.15
CA PRO A 150 -19.08 -11.41 25.23
C PRO A 150 -19.18 -12.70 24.40
N HIS A 151 -20.39 -13.27 24.25
CA HIS A 151 -20.62 -14.47 23.44
C HIS A 151 -20.51 -14.15 21.95
N PHE A 152 -21.06 -13.02 21.51
CA PHE A 152 -20.88 -12.50 20.16
C PHE A 152 -19.41 -12.29 19.83
N LEU A 153 -18.66 -11.60 20.69
CA LEU A 153 -17.22 -11.35 20.46
C LEU A 153 -16.42 -12.64 20.35
N ARG A 154 -16.63 -13.62 21.25
CA ARG A 154 -15.94 -14.91 21.20
C ARG A 154 -16.28 -15.69 19.94
N TYR A 155 -17.55 -15.74 19.56
CA TYR A 155 -17.99 -16.44 18.37
C TYR A 155 -17.41 -15.79 17.10
N LEU A 156 -17.52 -14.45 16.98
CA LEU A 156 -16.93 -13.70 15.87
C LEU A 156 -15.42 -13.93 15.77
N THR A 157 -14.70 -13.83 16.89
CA THR A 157 -13.25 -14.01 16.93
C THR A 157 -12.85 -15.42 16.48
N ALA A 158 -13.48 -16.46 17.05
CA ALA A 158 -13.19 -17.86 16.70
C ALA A 158 -13.48 -18.15 15.21
N ARG A 159 -14.66 -17.73 14.72
CA ARG A 159 -15.05 -17.94 13.32
C ARG A 159 -14.18 -17.15 12.35
N LEU A 160 -13.75 -15.95 12.72
CA LEU A 160 -12.82 -15.16 11.91
C LEU A 160 -11.46 -15.85 11.81
N HIS A 161 -10.89 -16.32 12.93
CA HIS A 161 -9.60 -17.04 12.93
C HIS A 161 -9.64 -18.34 12.10
N GLU A 162 -10.79 -19.01 12.05
CA GLU A 162 -10.97 -20.21 11.22
C GLU A 162 -11.00 -19.91 9.71
N GLN A 163 -11.43 -18.72 9.29
CA GLN A 163 -11.65 -18.38 7.87
C GLN A 163 -10.65 -17.37 7.29
N VAL A 164 -10.07 -16.52 8.14
CA VAL A 164 -9.19 -15.43 7.75
C VAL A 164 -7.86 -15.59 8.51
N PRO A 165 -6.78 -16.01 7.82
CA PRO A 165 -5.47 -16.13 8.43
C PRO A 165 -5.03 -14.79 9.03
N ARG A 166 -4.57 -14.81 10.29
CA ARG A 166 -4.18 -13.60 11.06
C ARG A 166 -5.33 -12.63 11.33
N GLY A 167 -6.58 -13.12 11.26
CA GLY A 167 -7.77 -12.34 11.59
C GLY A 167 -7.68 -11.68 12.97
N LEU A 168 -8.18 -10.45 13.10
CA LEU A 168 -8.22 -9.72 14.36
C LEU A 168 -9.59 -9.09 14.63
N VAL A 169 -10.05 -9.22 15.88
CA VAL A 169 -11.22 -8.53 16.42
C VAL A 169 -10.79 -7.66 17.59
N LEU A 170 -10.93 -6.35 17.44
CA LEU A 170 -10.59 -5.37 18.49
C LEU A 170 -11.86 -4.76 19.07
N TRP A 171 -11.91 -4.62 20.39
CA TRP A 171 -13.00 -3.96 21.10
C TRP A 171 -12.63 -2.53 21.50
N TYR A 172 -13.50 -1.56 21.20
CA TYR A 172 -13.36 -0.18 21.66
C TYR A 172 -13.98 0.02 23.05
N ASP A 173 -13.26 0.71 23.95
CA ASP A 173 -13.67 1.04 25.32
C ASP A 173 -14.92 1.92 25.36
N SER A 174 -16.09 1.30 25.30
CA SER A 174 -17.38 1.97 25.13
C SER A 174 -18.36 1.57 26.24
N VAL A 175 -19.15 0.52 26.02
CA VAL A 175 -20.06 -0.02 27.04
C VAL A 175 -19.31 -0.81 28.10
N VAL A 176 -19.78 -0.71 29.35
CA VAL A 176 -19.30 -1.52 30.47
C VAL A 176 -20.23 -2.72 30.72
N SER A 177 -19.80 -3.66 31.57
CA SER A 177 -20.53 -4.90 31.89
C SER A 177 -21.95 -4.70 32.44
N SER A 178 -22.30 -3.50 32.92
CA SER A 178 -23.67 -3.14 33.31
C SER A 178 -24.59 -2.77 32.14
N GLY A 179 -24.04 -2.64 30.92
CA GLY A 179 -24.74 -2.17 29.72
C GLY A 179 -24.72 -0.64 29.55
N GLN A 180 -24.18 0.11 30.50
CA GLN A 180 -24.06 1.56 30.36
C GLN A 180 -22.97 1.93 29.36
N LEU A 181 -23.26 2.85 28.43
CA LEU A 181 -22.24 3.49 27.62
C LEU A 181 -21.40 4.43 28.50
N LYS A 182 -20.17 4.02 28.80
CA LYS A 182 -19.27 4.75 29.70
C LYS A 182 -17.82 4.37 29.43
N TRP A 183 -17.14 5.19 28.65
CA TRP A 183 -15.69 5.08 28.42
C TRP A 183 -14.93 5.14 29.75
N GLN A 184 -14.04 4.19 29.99
CA GLN A 184 -13.26 4.10 31.23
C GLN A 184 -11.89 4.78 31.09
N ASP A 185 -11.44 5.04 29.86
CA ASP A 185 -10.09 5.48 29.53
C ASP A 185 -9.00 4.48 29.97
N GLU A 186 -9.41 3.26 30.35
CA GLU A 186 -8.54 2.21 30.86
C GLU A 186 -9.20 0.82 30.73
N LEU A 187 -8.39 -0.23 30.63
CA LEU A 187 -8.81 -1.60 30.86
C LEU A 187 -8.94 -1.83 32.38
N ASN A 188 -10.15 -2.16 32.84
CA ASN A 188 -10.43 -2.45 34.24
C ASN A 188 -11.53 -3.51 34.38
N GLN A 189 -11.91 -3.82 35.62
CA GLN A 189 -12.93 -4.84 35.93
C GLN A 189 -14.30 -4.62 35.27
N HIS A 190 -14.62 -3.40 34.84
CA HIS A 190 -15.91 -3.08 34.22
C HIS A 190 -15.96 -3.42 32.72
N ASN A 191 -14.82 -3.47 32.02
CA ASN A 191 -14.75 -3.76 30.58
C ASN A 191 -13.87 -4.97 30.23
N ARG A 192 -13.15 -5.55 31.21
CA ARG A 192 -12.27 -6.73 31.02
C ARG A 192 -12.97 -7.93 30.40
N VAL A 193 -14.26 -8.12 30.67
CA VAL A 193 -15.05 -9.21 30.07
C VAL A 193 -15.07 -9.17 28.54
N PHE A 194 -15.01 -7.97 27.94
CA PHE A 194 -14.99 -7.81 26.48
C PHE A 194 -13.58 -8.04 25.93
N PHE A 195 -12.54 -7.55 26.61
CA PHE A 195 -11.14 -7.83 26.27
C PHE A 195 -10.80 -9.31 26.30
N ASP A 196 -11.27 -10.04 27.31
CA ASP A 196 -11.10 -11.49 27.45
C ASP A 196 -11.86 -12.27 26.35
N SER A 197 -12.76 -11.61 25.61
CA SER A 197 -13.63 -12.21 24.61
C SER A 197 -13.19 -11.95 23.15
N CYS A 198 -12.11 -11.21 22.92
CA CYS A 198 -11.60 -10.87 21.58
C CYS A 198 -10.06 -10.68 21.59
N ASP A 199 -9.48 -10.29 20.45
CA ASP A 199 -8.02 -10.24 20.25
C ASP A 199 -7.33 -9.03 20.88
N GLY A 200 -8.06 -7.92 21.10
CA GLY A 200 -7.46 -6.74 21.71
C GLY A 200 -8.45 -5.67 22.15
N PHE A 201 -7.93 -4.70 22.88
CA PHE A 201 -8.69 -3.62 23.48
C PHE A 201 -8.14 -2.26 23.03
N PHE A 202 -9.02 -1.38 22.58
CA PHE A 202 -8.69 -0.01 22.20
C PHE A 202 -9.32 0.93 23.25
N THR A 203 -8.48 1.58 24.08
CA THR A 203 -8.96 2.52 25.10
C THR A 203 -9.53 3.80 24.49
N ASN A 204 -10.43 4.47 25.19
CA ASN A 204 -10.78 5.86 24.90
C ASN A 204 -9.59 6.81 25.17
N TYR A 205 -9.71 8.08 24.78
CA TYR A 205 -8.58 9.01 24.61
C TYR A 205 -8.23 9.86 25.85
N ASN A 206 -9.11 9.98 26.85
CA ASN A 206 -8.95 10.95 27.96
C ASN A 206 -8.20 10.38 29.17
N TRP A 207 -7.35 9.38 28.93
CA TRP A 207 -6.54 8.74 29.95
C TRP A 207 -5.44 9.69 30.47
N ARG A 208 -4.85 9.28 31.57
CA ARG A 208 -3.71 9.92 32.25
C ARG A 208 -2.71 8.85 32.65
N GLU A 209 -1.50 9.23 33.05
CA GLU A 209 -0.47 8.26 33.43
C GLU A 209 -0.94 7.30 34.53
N GLU A 210 -1.77 7.76 35.49
CA GLU A 210 -2.31 6.91 36.55
C GLU A 210 -3.24 5.81 36.02
N HIS A 211 -3.89 6.02 34.86
CA HIS A 211 -4.68 4.98 34.18
C HIS A 211 -3.75 3.90 33.61
N LEU A 212 -2.62 4.31 33.00
CA LEU A 212 -1.62 3.35 32.48
C LEU A 212 -1.08 2.46 33.59
N GLU A 213 -0.77 3.05 34.75
CA GLU A 213 -0.27 2.31 35.92
C GLU A 213 -1.29 1.26 36.41
N ARG A 214 -2.58 1.62 36.49
CA ARG A 214 -3.64 0.69 36.90
C ARG A 214 -3.88 -0.42 35.88
N MET A 215 -3.78 -0.13 34.58
CA MET A 215 -3.97 -1.12 33.52
C MET A 215 -2.90 -2.21 33.49
N LEU A 216 -1.69 -1.95 34.00
CA LEU A 216 -0.58 -2.92 33.96
C LEU A 216 -0.99 -4.26 34.57
N GLY A 217 -1.65 -4.25 35.73
CA GLY A 217 -2.13 -5.45 36.39
C GLY A 217 -3.29 -6.13 35.66
N GLN A 218 -4.13 -5.36 34.98
CA GLN A 218 -5.31 -5.87 34.27
C GLN A 218 -4.96 -6.54 32.94
N ALA A 219 -3.97 -5.99 32.23
CA ALA A 219 -3.53 -6.48 30.92
C ALA A 219 -2.67 -7.74 31.01
N GLY A 220 -1.84 -7.88 32.06
CA GLY A 220 -0.99 -9.05 32.27
C GLY A 220 -0.12 -9.40 31.07
N GLN A 221 -0.14 -10.66 30.64
CA GLN A 221 0.62 -11.14 29.47
C GLN A 221 0.13 -10.55 28.14
N ARG A 222 -1.13 -10.10 28.07
CA ARG A 222 -1.74 -9.51 26.87
C ARG A 222 -1.55 -8.00 26.77
N ARG A 223 -0.49 -7.47 27.39
CA ARG A 223 -0.17 -6.03 27.38
C ARG A 223 -0.03 -5.46 25.97
N ALA A 224 0.54 -6.22 25.03
CA ALA A 224 0.67 -5.82 23.63
C ALA A 224 -0.69 -5.73 22.89
N ASP A 225 -1.74 -6.33 23.45
CA ASP A 225 -3.09 -6.32 22.88
C ASP A 225 -3.95 -5.17 23.43
N VAL A 226 -3.40 -4.34 24.32
CA VAL A 226 -4.04 -3.09 24.79
C VAL A 226 -3.46 -1.91 24.03
N TYR A 227 -4.27 -1.35 23.14
CA TYR A 227 -4.00 -0.21 22.29
C TYR A 227 -4.53 1.06 22.96
N VAL A 228 -3.64 1.83 23.58
CA VAL A 228 -4.01 3.08 24.25
C VAL A 228 -4.32 4.14 23.19
N GLY A 229 -5.53 4.67 23.23
CA GLY A 229 -6.04 5.61 22.25
C GLY A 229 -5.39 6.99 22.33
N VAL A 230 -5.02 7.55 21.19
CA VAL A 230 -4.48 8.91 21.07
C VAL A 230 -5.29 9.66 20.02
N ASP A 231 -6.12 10.60 20.45
CA ASP A 231 -6.84 11.47 19.51
C ASP A 231 -5.89 12.53 18.94
N VAL A 232 -5.51 12.37 17.68
CA VAL A 232 -4.57 13.27 16.99
C VAL A 232 -5.18 14.65 16.76
N PHE A 233 -6.50 14.82 16.77
CA PHE A 233 -7.11 16.16 16.75
C PHE A 233 -6.96 16.90 18.08
N ALA A 234 -6.59 16.20 19.16
CA ALA A 234 -6.54 16.70 20.53
C ALA A 234 -7.90 17.20 21.05
N ARG A 235 -8.99 16.47 20.77
CA ARG A 235 -10.32 16.80 21.30
C ARG A 235 -10.43 16.27 22.73
N GLY A 236 -10.82 17.12 23.67
CA GLY A 236 -10.97 16.75 25.08
C GLY A 236 -9.72 17.00 25.92
N LYS A 237 -9.52 16.19 26.97
CA LYS A 237 -8.44 16.37 27.95
C LYS A 237 -7.35 15.32 27.73
N VAL A 238 -6.79 15.32 26.54
CA VAL A 238 -5.74 14.37 26.13
C VAL A 238 -4.36 14.79 26.62
N VAL A 239 -3.44 13.84 26.75
CA VAL A 239 -2.02 14.08 27.09
C VAL A 239 -1.31 14.88 25.98
N GLY A 240 -1.58 14.54 24.72
CA GLY A 240 -1.00 15.19 23.56
C GLY A 240 -1.67 14.71 22.27
N GLY A 241 -1.90 15.64 21.35
CA GLY A 241 -2.35 15.37 19.98
C GLY A 241 -1.67 16.37 19.04
N GLN A 242 -2.10 16.46 17.79
CA GLN A 242 -1.51 17.33 16.77
C GLN A 242 0.00 17.03 16.64
N PHE A 243 0.86 18.04 16.49
CA PHE A 243 2.32 17.84 16.53
C PHE A 243 2.86 17.41 17.90
N ASP A 244 2.07 17.48 18.98
CA ASP A 244 2.42 17.02 20.32
C ASP A 244 2.04 15.55 20.60
N THR A 245 1.55 14.82 19.59
CA THR A 245 1.20 13.40 19.67
C THR A 245 2.33 12.52 20.23
N TYR A 246 3.58 12.93 20.04
CA TYR A 246 4.76 12.22 20.57
C TYR A 246 4.76 12.13 22.10
N LYS A 247 4.16 13.10 22.81
CA LYS A 247 4.05 13.10 24.28
C LYS A 247 3.17 11.93 24.77
N SER A 248 2.08 11.68 24.06
CA SER A 248 1.20 10.53 24.32
C SER A 248 1.92 9.22 24.05
N LEU A 249 2.60 9.09 22.89
CA LEU A 249 3.37 7.90 22.57
C LEU A 249 4.50 7.63 23.56
N GLU A 250 5.19 8.67 24.02
CA GLU A 250 6.26 8.54 25.02
C GLU A 250 5.76 7.86 26.30
N LEU A 251 4.65 8.35 26.87
CA LEU A 251 4.07 7.77 28.07
C LEU A 251 3.55 6.34 27.82
N ILE A 252 2.84 6.12 26.71
CA ILE A 252 2.33 4.77 26.37
C ILE A 252 3.48 3.77 26.26
N ARG A 253 4.57 4.14 25.57
CA ARG A 253 5.75 3.27 25.39
C ARG A 253 6.55 3.09 26.66
N LYS A 254 6.64 4.11 27.52
CA LYS A 254 7.27 4.01 28.85
C LYS A 254 6.65 2.88 29.69
N HIS A 255 5.33 2.68 29.58
CA HIS A 255 4.59 1.62 30.27
C HIS A 255 4.48 0.30 29.46
N GLY A 256 5.04 0.27 28.25
CA GLY A 256 5.11 -0.94 27.41
C GLY A 256 3.80 -1.32 26.73
N PHE A 257 2.84 -0.40 26.59
CA PHE A 257 1.56 -0.63 25.92
C PHE A 257 1.63 -0.39 24.41
N SER A 258 0.68 -0.97 23.67
CA SER A 258 0.41 -0.61 22.28
C SER A 258 -0.29 0.76 22.21
N ALA A 259 -0.21 1.44 21.07
CA ALA A 259 -0.84 2.73 20.85
C ALA A 259 -1.82 2.65 19.68
N ALA A 260 -2.93 3.38 19.76
CA ALA A 260 -3.86 3.58 18.66
C ALA A 260 -3.94 5.07 18.31
N LEU A 261 -3.36 5.47 17.19
CA LEU A 261 -3.43 6.83 16.66
C LEU A 261 -4.78 7.02 15.97
N PHE A 262 -5.70 7.70 16.62
CA PHE A 262 -7.03 8.00 16.09
C PHE A 262 -7.04 9.33 15.34
N ALA A 263 -7.67 9.32 14.16
CA ALA A 263 -7.90 10.50 13.33
C ALA A 263 -6.62 11.29 12.95
N PRO A 264 -5.53 10.65 12.46
CA PRO A 264 -4.38 11.38 11.94
C PRO A 264 -4.69 12.18 10.66
N GLY A 265 -5.92 12.08 10.13
CA GLY A 265 -6.48 12.96 9.12
C GLY A 265 -6.33 14.45 9.45
N TRP A 266 -6.18 14.80 10.74
CA TRP A 266 -5.84 16.15 11.22
C TRP A 266 -4.74 16.84 10.40
N VAL A 267 -3.67 16.12 10.04
CA VAL A 267 -2.56 16.70 9.26
C VAL A 267 -3.03 17.22 7.90
N TYR A 268 -4.00 16.55 7.28
CA TYR A 268 -4.57 16.92 5.98
C TYR A 268 -5.74 17.89 6.10
N GLU A 269 -6.55 17.76 7.15
CA GLU A 269 -7.78 18.53 7.34
C GLU A 269 -7.56 19.90 7.95
N CYS A 270 -6.55 20.04 8.82
CA CYS A 270 -6.32 21.26 9.60
C CYS A 270 -5.09 22.05 9.15
N LEU A 271 -4.26 21.51 8.25
CA LEU A 271 -3.10 22.20 7.69
C LEU A 271 -3.27 22.41 6.17
N GLU A 272 -2.37 23.21 5.59
CA GLU A 272 -2.40 23.51 4.16
C GLU A 272 -2.17 22.26 3.29
N LYS A 273 -3.15 21.90 2.46
CA LYS A 273 -3.11 20.68 1.62
C LYS A 273 -1.92 20.64 0.65
N LYS A 274 -1.47 21.80 0.17
CA LYS A 274 -0.29 21.92 -0.71
C LYS A 274 1.02 21.49 -0.02
N ASP A 275 1.05 21.59 1.32
CA ASP A 275 2.20 21.26 2.17
C ASP A 275 1.98 19.92 2.91
N PHE A 276 0.99 19.13 2.48
CA PHE A 276 0.58 17.90 3.17
C PHE A 276 1.73 16.90 3.34
N PHE A 277 2.55 16.67 2.32
CA PHE A 277 3.68 15.73 2.43
C PHE A 277 4.71 16.20 3.46
N GLN A 278 5.05 17.50 3.45
CA GLN A 278 5.99 18.06 4.41
C GLN A 278 5.44 18.01 5.84
N ASN A 279 4.15 18.28 6.02
CA ASN A 279 3.50 18.23 7.32
C ASN A 279 3.34 16.79 7.83
N GLN A 280 3.06 15.84 6.93
CA GLN A 280 3.00 14.42 7.26
C GLN A 280 4.39 13.89 7.63
N ASP A 281 5.43 14.17 6.83
CA ASP A 281 6.81 13.80 7.15
C ASP A 281 7.23 14.36 8.52
N LYS A 282 6.91 15.63 8.81
CA LYS A 282 7.17 16.25 10.11
C LYS A 282 6.42 15.54 11.24
N PHE A 283 5.13 15.24 11.06
CA PHE A 283 4.33 14.54 12.06
C PHE A 283 4.95 13.19 12.40
N TRP A 284 5.27 12.36 11.40
CA TRP A 284 5.84 11.04 11.62
C TRP A 284 7.28 11.06 12.15
N ALA A 285 8.10 12.04 11.74
CA ALA A 285 9.45 12.22 12.28
C ALA A 285 9.43 12.51 13.79
N LEU A 286 8.45 13.28 14.28
CA LEU A 286 8.29 13.53 15.72
C LEU A 286 7.93 12.25 16.51
N LEU A 287 7.33 11.26 15.85
CA LEU A 287 6.94 10.00 16.47
C LEU A 287 8.01 8.90 16.33
N GLU A 288 8.97 9.05 15.43
CA GLU A 288 9.91 8.00 14.98
C GLU A 288 10.55 7.23 16.15
N ARG A 289 10.99 7.94 17.19
CA ARG A 289 11.65 7.35 18.37
C ARG A 289 10.78 6.33 19.12
N TYR A 290 9.46 6.42 19.00
CA TYR A 290 8.48 5.61 19.72
C TYR A 290 7.79 4.56 18.83
N LEU A 291 8.17 4.50 17.55
CA LEU A 291 7.56 3.63 16.54
C LEU A 291 8.54 2.51 16.15
N PRO A 292 8.24 1.24 16.47
CA PRO A 292 8.98 0.12 15.94
C PRO A 292 8.90 0.09 14.41
N THR A 293 10.05 -0.05 13.76
CA THR A 293 10.12 -0.19 12.29
C THR A 293 10.08 -1.65 11.87
N HIS A 294 9.56 -1.90 10.67
CA HIS A 294 9.42 -3.25 10.11
C HIS A 294 10.44 -3.53 9.01
N SER A 295 10.84 -4.80 8.93
CA SER A 295 11.76 -5.32 7.94
C SER A 295 11.02 -6.13 6.87
N ILE A 296 11.43 -5.93 5.63
CA ILE A 296 10.94 -6.67 4.46
C ILE A 296 11.51 -8.09 4.50
N CYS A 297 10.67 -9.10 4.27
CA CYS A 297 11.05 -10.50 4.47
C CYS A 297 11.02 -11.36 3.19
N SER A 298 10.68 -10.77 2.04
CA SER A 298 10.50 -11.50 0.78
C SER A 298 11.32 -10.88 -0.37
N LEU A 299 11.68 -11.73 -1.34
CA LEU A 299 12.21 -11.35 -2.64
C LEU A 299 11.28 -11.89 -3.75
N PRO A 300 11.21 -11.23 -4.92
CA PRO A 300 11.94 -10.02 -5.29
C PRO A 300 11.41 -8.78 -4.56
N PHE A 301 12.33 -7.91 -4.12
CA PHE A 301 11.99 -6.60 -3.56
C PHE A 301 12.23 -5.54 -4.63
N VAL A 302 11.17 -4.82 -5.02
CA VAL A 302 11.25 -3.77 -6.04
C VAL A 302 10.38 -2.60 -5.65
N THR A 303 10.90 -1.38 -5.77
CA THR A 303 10.11 -0.15 -5.60
C THR A 303 10.66 0.98 -6.47
N SER A 304 9.76 1.73 -7.10
CA SER A 304 10.02 3.03 -7.72
C SER A 304 9.64 4.21 -6.83
N PHE A 305 9.36 3.95 -5.54
CA PHE A 305 8.87 4.94 -4.58
C PHE A 305 7.54 5.57 -5.02
N CYS A 306 6.74 4.85 -5.80
CA CYS A 306 5.44 5.33 -6.26
C CYS A 306 4.47 5.41 -5.09
N LEU A 307 3.89 6.59 -4.86
CA LEU A 307 2.88 6.85 -3.83
C LEU A 307 1.48 6.39 -4.25
N GLY A 308 1.32 5.80 -5.43
CA GLY A 308 0.02 5.56 -6.04
C GLY A 308 -0.67 6.83 -6.51
N MET A 309 0.08 7.91 -6.72
CA MET A 309 -0.42 9.16 -7.24
C MET A 309 0.66 9.97 -7.94
N GLY A 310 0.27 10.99 -8.69
CA GLY A 310 1.17 11.97 -9.29
C GLY A 310 0.42 13.02 -10.11
N THR A 311 1.14 14.07 -10.51
CA THR A 311 0.64 15.11 -11.43
C THR A 311 0.73 14.70 -12.91
N ARG A 312 1.40 13.57 -13.16
CA ARG A 312 1.56 12.90 -14.44
C ARG A 312 1.90 11.44 -14.19
N ARG A 313 1.72 10.58 -15.20
CA ARG A 313 2.14 9.17 -15.17
C ARG A 313 3.38 8.99 -16.00
N VAL A 314 4.42 8.41 -15.40
CA VAL A 314 5.75 8.25 -15.98
C VAL A 314 6.10 6.76 -16.09
N ARG A 315 6.75 6.38 -17.19
CA ARG A 315 7.28 5.03 -17.42
C ARG A 315 8.71 5.14 -17.96
N TYR A 316 9.66 4.52 -17.29
CA TYR A 316 11.09 4.59 -17.60
C TYR A 316 11.59 6.03 -17.86
N GLY A 317 11.16 6.97 -17.01
CA GLY A 317 11.52 8.39 -17.07
C GLY A 317 10.84 9.17 -18.21
N GLN A 318 9.90 8.57 -18.93
CA GLN A 318 9.13 9.22 -20.00
C GLN A 318 7.67 9.38 -19.59
N GLU A 319 7.11 10.54 -19.89
CA GLU A 319 5.70 10.82 -19.64
C GLU A 319 4.81 9.96 -20.55
N GLU A 320 3.87 9.26 -19.94
CA GLU A 320 2.90 8.40 -20.62
C GLU A 320 1.50 9.01 -20.62
N ALA A 321 1.14 9.74 -19.57
CA ALA A 321 -0.11 10.48 -19.50
C ALA A 321 0.07 11.74 -18.68
N GLU A 322 -0.44 12.84 -19.23
CA GLU A 322 -0.52 14.14 -18.55
C GLU A 322 -1.71 14.15 -17.58
N GLY A 323 -1.58 14.93 -16.50
CA GLY A 323 -2.67 15.20 -15.57
C GLY A 323 -2.61 14.39 -14.26
N PRO A 324 -3.35 14.86 -13.24
CA PRO A 324 -3.34 14.25 -11.92
C PRO A 324 -3.97 12.86 -11.95
N TRP A 325 -3.43 11.95 -11.15
CA TRP A 325 -4.00 10.63 -10.96
C TRP A 325 -3.76 10.14 -9.53
N TYR A 326 -4.69 9.33 -9.04
CA TYR A 326 -4.69 8.73 -7.71
C TYR A 326 -5.25 7.31 -7.78
N HIS A 327 -4.50 6.34 -7.26
CA HIS A 327 -4.89 4.94 -7.15
C HIS A 327 -4.08 4.27 -6.02
N PRO A 328 -4.65 4.06 -4.82
CA PRO A 328 -3.90 3.50 -3.68
C PRO A 328 -3.26 2.13 -3.95
N SER A 329 -3.91 1.24 -4.72
CA SER A 329 -3.29 -0.05 -5.10
C SER A 329 -2.02 0.08 -5.93
N ALA A 330 -1.75 1.22 -6.55
CA ALA A 330 -0.52 1.52 -7.29
C ALA A 330 0.64 1.96 -6.38
N GLN A 331 0.40 2.13 -5.08
CA GLN A 331 1.45 2.48 -4.13
C GLN A 331 2.43 1.31 -3.95
N GLU A 332 3.71 1.59 -4.11
CA GLU A 332 4.78 0.60 -3.94
C GLU A 332 5.40 0.69 -2.55
N ILE A 333 6.33 -0.21 -2.21
CA ILE A 333 6.98 -0.23 -0.89
C ILE A 333 7.71 1.10 -0.65
N GLN A 334 7.40 1.75 0.46
CA GLN A 334 7.98 3.04 0.85
C GLN A 334 9.23 2.87 1.73
N PRO A 335 10.19 3.82 1.68
CA PRO A 335 11.44 3.72 2.42
C PRO A 335 11.27 4.15 3.88
N LEU A 336 12.30 3.88 4.69
CA LEU A 336 12.55 4.63 5.92
C LEU A 336 12.86 6.07 5.55
N PHE A 337 12.09 7.00 6.11
CA PHE A 337 12.34 8.43 5.92
C PHE A 337 13.38 8.88 6.93
N ALA A 338 14.41 9.54 6.44
CA ALA A 338 15.58 9.94 7.18
C ALA A 338 15.67 11.47 7.22
N GLU A 339 15.79 12.05 8.40
CA GLU A 339 16.19 13.44 8.61
C GLU A 339 17.24 13.48 9.72
N HIS A 340 18.51 13.42 9.34
CA HIS A 340 19.61 13.32 10.29
C HIS A 340 20.66 14.40 10.05
N ARG A 341 21.19 14.93 11.15
CA ARG A 341 22.49 15.58 11.17
C ARG A 341 23.53 14.53 11.52
N LEU A 342 24.66 14.54 10.82
CA LEU A 342 25.75 13.59 11.09
C LEU A 342 26.36 13.93 12.45
N GLU A 343 26.64 12.90 13.25
CA GLU A 343 27.30 13.07 14.55
C GLU A 343 28.74 13.59 14.36
N GLY A 344 29.13 14.61 15.13
CA GLY A 344 30.47 15.22 15.10
C GLY A 344 30.45 16.76 14.97
N ALA A 345 31.63 17.37 14.92
CA ALA A 345 31.81 18.83 14.79
C ALA A 345 31.48 19.38 13.38
N GLY A 346 31.18 18.50 12.41
CA GLY A 346 30.88 18.86 11.03
C GLY A 346 29.42 19.30 10.83
N ARG A 347 29.16 20.07 9.77
CA ARG A 347 27.80 20.55 9.41
C ARG A 347 26.99 19.58 8.53
N GLY A 348 27.44 18.33 8.40
CA GLY A 348 26.85 17.38 7.46
C GLY A 348 25.43 16.96 7.85
N TRP A 349 24.58 16.78 6.85
CA TRP A 349 23.17 16.41 7.06
C TRP A 349 22.62 15.68 5.84
N VAL A 350 21.55 14.93 6.05
CA VAL A 350 20.79 14.29 4.98
C VAL A 350 19.30 14.28 5.30
N LYS A 351 18.48 14.52 4.28
CA LYS A 351 17.03 14.50 4.35
C LYS A 351 16.44 13.77 3.15
N THR A 352 15.49 12.90 3.41
CA THR A 352 14.69 12.22 2.38
C THR A 352 13.24 12.67 2.44
N HIS A 353 12.61 12.88 1.29
CA HIS A 353 11.15 13.07 1.19
C HIS A 353 10.65 12.64 -0.18
N CYS A 354 9.38 12.27 -0.27
CA CYS A 354 8.76 11.93 -1.55
C CYS A 354 8.67 13.16 -2.46
N CYS A 355 8.75 12.95 -3.77
CA CYS A 355 8.66 14.04 -4.73
C CYS A 355 7.83 13.64 -5.95
N LEU A 356 6.84 14.46 -6.28
CA LEU A 356 5.99 14.29 -7.47
C LEU A 356 6.55 14.99 -8.72
N ALA A 357 7.61 15.78 -8.58
CA ALA A 357 8.09 16.66 -9.64
C ALA A 357 8.81 15.92 -10.77
N ASP A 358 9.35 14.72 -10.52
CA ASP A 358 9.97 13.84 -11.50
C ASP A 358 10.00 12.41 -10.96
N ALA A 359 9.88 11.41 -11.84
CA ALA A 359 9.77 10.00 -11.47
C ALA A 359 10.39 9.09 -12.52
N TRP A 360 10.73 7.86 -12.14
CA TRP A 360 11.15 6.84 -13.10
C TRP A 360 9.98 5.99 -13.57
N ASN A 361 9.18 5.47 -12.62
CA ASN A 361 7.95 4.73 -12.86
C ASN A 361 6.86 5.23 -11.89
N GLY A 362 5.62 5.35 -12.39
CA GLY A 362 4.50 5.82 -11.59
C GLY A 362 4.41 7.34 -11.58
N GLY A 363 4.32 7.94 -10.39
CA GLY A 363 4.03 9.38 -10.24
C GLY A 363 4.91 10.10 -9.22
N SER A 364 5.86 9.38 -8.61
CA SER A 364 6.77 9.93 -7.60
C SER A 364 8.13 9.25 -7.62
N SER A 365 9.12 9.94 -7.06
CA SER A 365 10.46 9.44 -6.71
C SER A 365 10.78 9.78 -5.25
N LEU A 366 11.88 9.23 -4.72
CA LEU A 366 12.44 9.68 -3.44
C LEU A 366 13.49 10.76 -3.71
N LEU A 367 13.34 11.94 -3.11
CA LEU A 367 14.35 12.99 -3.16
C LEU A 367 15.24 12.92 -1.93
N VAL A 368 16.55 12.77 -2.15
CA VAL A 368 17.59 12.79 -1.13
C VAL A 368 18.40 14.06 -1.29
N ARG A 369 18.46 14.86 -0.23
CA ARG A 369 19.27 16.10 -0.18
C ARG A 369 20.22 16.01 0.99
N GLY A 370 21.42 16.55 0.83
CA GLY A 370 22.35 16.57 1.93
C GLY A 370 23.60 17.38 1.66
N LEU A 371 24.43 17.44 2.69
CA LEU A 371 25.76 18.03 2.66
C LEU A 371 26.75 16.99 3.17
N ILE A 372 27.73 16.64 2.35
CA ILE A 372 28.85 15.79 2.76
C ILE A 372 29.92 16.72 3.35
N PRO A 373 30.22 16.60 4.66
CA PRO A 373 31.17 17.48 5.33
C PRO A 373 32.62 17.13 4.94
N ARG A 374 33.56 18.05 5.16
CA ARG A 374 34.96 17.89 4.71
C ARG A 374 35.70 16.74 5.38
N GLU A 375 35.26 16.41 6.59
CA GLU A 375 35.82 15.39 7.46
C GLU A 375 35.36 13.97 7.09
N GLN A 376 34.38 13.84 6.19
CA GLN A 376 33.84 12.55 5.75
C GLN A 376 33.93 12.41 4.23
N ASP A 377 34.30 11.23 3.76
CA ASP A 377 34.37 10.96 2.33
C ASP A 377 33.00 10.65 1.73
N HIS A 378 32.06 10.18 2.54
CA HIS A 378 30.71 9.81 2.10
C HIS A 378 29.67 9.93 3.21
N VAL A 379 28.41 9.95 2.80
CA VAL A 379 27.23 9.86 3.66
C VAL A 379 26.35 8.73 3.16
N ALA A 380 25.98 7.80 4.03
CA ALA A 380 25.09 6.68 3.70
C ALA A 380 23.72 6.86 4.37
N VAL A 381 22.65 6.67 3.59
CA VAL A 381 21.26 6.75 4.04
C VAL A 381 20.66 5.36 4.04
N ARG A 382 20.18 4.90 5.20
CA ARG A 382 19.44 3.63 5.30
C ARG A 382 18.06 3.82 4.71
N LEU A 383 17.74 3.11 3.63
CA LEU A 383 16.44 3.22 2.97
C LEU A 383 15.49 2.10 3.38
N PHE A 384 15.99 0.90 3.60
CA PHE A 384 15.15 -0.25 3.90
C PHE A 384 15.81 -1.15 4.95
N SER A 385 14.99 -1.65 5.86
CA SER A 385 15.31 -2.79 6.71
C SER A 385 14.80 -4.06 6.04
N LEU A 386 15.61 -5.11 6.03
CA LEU A 386 15.34 -6.42 5.45
C LEU A 386 15.64 -7.50 6.48
N GLN A 387 14.97 -8.63 6.34
CA GLN A 387 15.27 -9.85 7.06
C GLN A 387 15.05 -11.04 6.14
N VAL A 388 15.86 -11.06 5.08
CA VAL A 388 15.71 -11.99 3.96
C VAL A 388 16.88 -12.99 3.98
N PRO A 389 16.61 -14.30 4.07
CA PRO A 389 17.61 -15.33 3.82
C PRO A 389 18.14 -15.18 2.40
N VAL A 390 19.44 -14.92 2.25
CA VAL A 390 19.97 -14.53 0.95
C VAL A 390 20.16 -15.76 0.06
N PRO A 391 19.60 -15.78 -1.17
CA PRO A 391 19.94 -16.83 -2.12
C PRO A 391 21.42 -16.72 -2.51
N PRO A 392 22.06 -17.78 -3.04
CA PRO A 392 23.51 -17.79 -3.32
C PRO A 392 24.01 -16.63 -4.19
N GLN A 393 23.12 -16.03 -4.98
CA GLN A 393 23.41 -14.91 -5.85
C GLN A 393 22.20 -14.00 -5.97
N ILE A 394 22.42 -12.70 -5.74
CA ILE A 394 21.43 -11.64 -5.96
C ILE A 394 21.95 -10.62 -6.96
N PHE A 395 21.01 -9.97 -7.64
CA PHE A 395 21.27 -8.75 -8.39
C PHE A 395 20.60 -7.56 -7.70
N LEU A 396 21.31 -6.43 -7.73
CA LEU A 396 20.79 -5.15 -7.26
C LEU A 396 20.75 -4.19 -8.44
N SER A 397 19.73 -3.34 -8.47
CA SER A 397 19.67 -2.22 -9.42
C SER A 397 19.26 -0.96 -8.68
N LEU A 398 19.90 0.16 -9.03
CA LEU A 398 19.58 1.50 -8.57
C LEU A 398 19.43 2.40 -9.78
N VAL A 399 18.27 3.04 -9.92
CA VAL A 399 18.02 4.11 -10.86
C VAL A 399 17.97 5.43 -10.10
N TYR A 400 18.81 6.40 -10.48
CA TYR A 400 18.89 7.69 -9.82
C TYR A 400 19.16 8.83 -10.80
N LYS A 401 18.95 10.07 -10.37
CA LYS A 401 19.22 11.29 -11.13
C LYS A 401 19.75 12.37 -10.20
N LEU A 402 20.95 12.88 -10.46
CA LEU A 402 21.52 14.03 -9.74
C LEU A 402 20.95 15.33 -10.32
N GLU A 403 20.63 16.29 -9.46
CA GLU A 403 20.23 17.64 -9.88
C GLU A 403 21.42 18.59 -9.83
N GLY A 404 21.53 19.45 -10.85
CA GLY A 404 22.65 20.38 -10.99
C GLY A 404 23.95 19.72 -11.44
N ALA A 405 25.03 20.50 -11.46
CA ALA A 405 26.38 20.05 -11.83
C ALA A 405 27.10 19.41 -10.63
N SER A 406 26.52 18.37 -10.04
CA SER A 406 27.15 17.63 -8.93
C SER A 406 27.94 16.43 -9.45
N ASN A 407 29.16 16.27 -8.95
CA ASN A 407 30.03 15.13 -9.27
C ASN A 407 30.01 14.04 -8.18
N VAL A 408 29.02 14.09 -7.27
CA VAL A 408 28.88 13.12 -6.17
C VAL A 408 28.69 11.70 -6.71
N GLY A 409 29.49 10.77 -6.18
CA GLY A 409 29.34 9.35 -6.46
C GLY A 409 28.13 8.79 -5.73
N VAL A 410 27.24 8.10 -6.42
CA VAL A 410 26.05 7.45 -5.83
C VAL A 410 26.18 5.93 -5.92
N ALA A 411 26.11 5.21 -4.80
CA ALA A 411 26.23 3.75 -4.80
C ALA A 411 25.26 3.09 -3.82
N LEU A 412 24.95 1.80 -4.04
CA LEU A 412 24.28 0.97 -3.04
C LEU A 412 25.29 0.39 -2.06
N GLU A 413 24.89 0.29 -0.80
CA GLU A 413 25.56 -0.51 0.22
C GLU A 413 24.54 -1.42 0.90
N LEU A 414 24.99 -2.55 1.42
CA LEU A 414 24.13 -3.51 2.12
C LEU A 414 24.80 -4.02 3.39
N THR A 415 24.01 -4.43 4.37
CA THR A 415 24.50 -5.14 5.55
C THR A 415 23.97 -6.57 5.56
N THR A 416 24.81 -7.49 6.02
CA THR A 416 24.42 -8.89 6.24
C THR A 416 24.68 -9.29 7.68
N GLY A 417 23.80 -10.10 8.26
CA GLY A 417 24.01 -10.76 9.55
C GLY A 417 24.22 -12.28 9.38
N ASP A 418 24.84 -12.90 10.36
CA ASP A 418 24.93 -14.37 10.44
C ASP A 418 23.53 -14.98 10.55
N ALA A 419 23.28 -16.08 9.84
CA ALA A 419 22.02 -16.81 9.90
C ALA A 419 21.81 -17.48 11.27
N GLY A 420 22.89 -17.75 12.02
CA GLY A 420 22.85 -18.41 13.33
C GLY A 420 22.43 -17.53 14.52
N SER A 421 22.34 -16.20 14.38
CA SER A 421 22.11 -15.26 15.50
C SER A 421 20.66 -14.78 15.64
N CYS A 422 19.68 -15.63 15.30
CA CYS A 422 18.26 -15.35 15.51
C CYS A 422 17.81 -15.72 16.94
N HIS A 423 18.10 -14.87 17.92
CA HIS A 423 17.32 -14.87 19.17
C HIS A 423 16.20 -13.83 19.07
N VAL A 424 14.95 -14.31 19.02
CA VAL A 424 13.73 -13.51 19.16
C VAL A 424 13.48 -13.33 20.66
N GLY A 425 13.71 -12.12 21.16
CA GLY A 425 13.41 -11.77 22.55
C GLY A 425 14.01 -10.43 22.90
N SER A 426 13.13 -9.44 23.13
CA SER A 426 13.42 -8.10 23.62
C SER A 426 14.16 -7.16 22.66
N ILE A 427 13.57 -5.97 22.49
CA ILE A 427 14.19 -4.79 21.87
C ILE A 427 15.58 -4.63 22.48
N SER A 428 16.61 -4.97 21.71
CA SER A 428 18.00 -4.84 22.10
C SER A 428 18.73 -4.07 21.01
N THR A 429 19.39 -3.02 21.46
CA THR A 429 20.37 -2.21 20.74
C THR A 429 21.28 -3.09 19.88
N LEU A 430 21.38 -2.73 18.59
CA LEU A 430 22.28 -3.30 17.59
C LEU A 430 23.70 -3.50 18.15
N ASN A 431 24.06 -4.72 18.55
CA ASN A 431 25.44 -5.09 18.80
C ASN A 431 25.93 -6.14 17.78
N GLU A 432 26.78 -5.65 16.86
CA GLU A 432 28.13 -6.14 16.55
C GLU A 432 28.38 -7.55 15.95
N THR A 433 27.53 -8.05 15.07
CA THR A 433 27.97 -9.08 14.07
C THR A 433 27.46 -8.83 12.65
N SER A 434 27.15 -7.58 12.29
CA SER A 434 26.78 -7.24 10.91
C SER A 434 28.00 -6.87 10.06
N SER A 435 28.16 -7.49 8.90
CA SER A 435 29.14 -7.09 7.88
C SER A 435 28.50 -6.14 6.88
N ARG A 436 29.15 -4.99 6.62
CA ARG A 436 28.74 -4.01 5.61
C ARG A 436 29.49 -4.26 4.31
N HIS A 437 28.78 -4.24 3.18
CA HIS A 437 29.31 -4.51 1.86
C HIS A 437 28.99 -3.35 0.91
N SER A 438 30.02 -2.88 0.19
CA SER A 438 29.89 -1.87 -0.87
C SER A 438 30.14 -2.55 -2.22
N PRO A 439 29.11 -3.16 -2.85
CA PRO A 439 29.28 -3.90 -4.09
C PRO A 439 29.77 -2.99 -5.22
N ARG A 440 30.62 -3.56 -6.09
CA ARG A 440 31.11 -2.82 -7.27
C ARG A 440 30.07 -2.85 -8.39
N PRO A 441 29.77 -1.72 -9.05
CA PRO A 441 28.90 -1.70 -10.21
C PRO A 441 29.43 -2.60 -11.34
N LEU A 442 28.53 -3.31 -12.00
CA LEU A 442 28.82 -4.07 -13.20
C LEU A 442 29.04 -3.13 -14.39
N ARG A 443 30.10 -3.36 -15.16
CA ARG A 443 30.34 -2.63 -16.42
C ARG A 443 29.39 -3.06 -17.53
N VAL A 444 29.06 -4.36 -17.58
CA VAL A 444 28.15 -4.97 -18.55
C VAL A 444 27.22 -5.92 -17.79
N PRO A 445 25.90 -5.90 -18.04
CA PRO A 445 24.97 -6.86 -17.45
C PRO A 445 25.28 -8.29 -17.96
N PRO A 446 25.03 -9.34 -17.18
CA PRO A 446 25.11 -10.72 -17.66
C PRO A 446 24.20 -10.94 -18.88
N THR A 447 24.65 -11.67 -19.89
CA THR A 447 23.90 -11.91 -21.15
C THR A 447 22.52 -12.55 -20.95
N LYS A 448 22.35 -13.40 -19.92
CA LYS A 448 21.03 -13.95 -19.52
C LYS A 448 20.07 -12.87 -18.98
N LEU A 449 20.60 -11.73 -18.56
CA LEU A 449 19.89 -10.52 -18.13
C LEU A 449 19.83 -9.47 -19.24
N ALA A 450 20.21 -9.76 -20.48
CA ALA A 450 20.00 -8.82 -21.58
C ALA A 450 18.51 -8.50 -21.82
N ARG A 451 17.60 -9.41 -21.41
CA ARG A 451 16.14 -9.15 -21.31
C ARG A 451 15.78 -8.11 -20.22
N TRP A 452 16.61 -8.03 -19.18
CA TRP A 452 16.52 -7.07 -18.06
C TRP A 452 17.16 -5.72 -18.42
N VAL A 453 18.15 -5.72 -19.33
CA VAL A 453 19.03 -4.58 -19.54
C VAL A 453 19.42 -4.40 -20.99
N HIS A 454 18.91 -3.33 -21.59
CA HIS A 454 19.55 -2.64 -22.70
C HIS A 454 20.33 -1.39 -22.24
N ARG A 455 20.52 -1.18 -20.92
CA ARG A 455 20.68 0.17 -20.32
C ARG A 455 21.58 0.32 -19.06
N CYS A 456 22.28 -0.69 -18.55
CA CYS A 456 23.16 -0.52 -17.36
C CYS A 456 24.36 0.36 -17.73
N SER A 457 24.71 1.31 -16.86
CA SER A 457 25.86 2.22 -16.99
C SER A 457 25.79 3.24 -18.13
N GLN A 458 24.61 3.47 -18.71
CA GLN A 458 24.35 4.54 -19.69
C GLN A 458 23.48 5.65 -19.09
N GLN A 459 23.70 6.87 -19.53
CA GLN A 459 22.79 7.98 -19.28
C GLN A 459 21.49 7.70 -20.05
N LEU A 460 20.40 7.54 -19.30
CA LEU A 460 19.08 7.29 -19.85
C LEU A 460 18.43 8.61 -20.23
N ARG A 461 17.33 8.53 -20.99
CA ARG A 461 16.54 9.72 -21.32
C ARG A 461 16.13 10.46 -20.04
N GLY A 462 16.11 11.78 -20.11
CA GLY A 462 15.73 12.63 -18.97
C GLY A 462 16.79 12.74 -17.87
N GLY A 463 18.02 12.26 -18.08
CA GLY A 463 19.13 12.42 -17.13
C GLY A 463 19.19 11.35 -16.03
N TRP A 464 18.37 10.29 -16.12
CA TRP A 464 18.43 9.15 -15.23
C TRP A 464 19.67 8.29 -15.49
N VAL A 465 20.20 7.69 -14.44
CA VAL A 465 21.37 6.80 -14.47
C VAL A 465 20.99 5.50 -13.79
N GLN A 466 21.31 4.36 -14.41
CA GLN A 466 21.10 3.04 -13.84
C GLN A 466 22.43 2.37 -13.49
N ARG A 467 22.58 1.92 -12.24
CA ARG A 467 23.68 1.10 -11.75
C ARG A 467 23.18 -0.28 -11.38
N CYS A 468 23.95 -1.30 -11.74
CA CYS A 468 23.61 -2.70 -11.56
C CYS A 468 24.74 -3.39 -10.81
N TYR A 469 24.41 -4.29 -9.87
CA TYR A 469 25.37 -4.96 -9.02
C TYR A 469 25.10 -6.45 -9.00
N LYS A 470 26.15 -7.24 -8.85
CA LYS A 470 26.07 -8.68 -8.61
C LYS A 470 26.73 -8.97 -7.28
N VAL A 471 26.02 -9.62 -6.38
CA VAL A 471 26.54 -10.00 -5.07
C VAL A 471 26.36 -11.50 -4.90
N ASN A 472 27.45 -12.18 -4.58
CA ASN A 472 27.40 -13.59 -4.18
C ASN A 472 27.52 -13.61 -2.65
N LEU A 473 26.50 -14.14 -2.01
CA LEU A 473 26.39 -14.24 -0.56
C LEU A 473 26.07 -15.70 -0.22
N ARG A 474 26.57 -16.21 0.90
CA ARG A 474 26.30 -17.57 1.37
C ARG A 474 25.98 -17.52 2.85
N ASP A 475 24.97 -18.28 3.26
CA ASP A 475 24.62 -18.54 4.65
C ASP A 475 24.45 -17.27 5.50
N CYS A 476 23.85 -16.23 4.94
CA CYS A 476 23.62 -14.96 5.64
C CYS A 476 22.21 -14.40 5.43
N LEU A 477 21.83 -13.47 6.30
CA LEU A 477 20.60 -12.68 6.21
C LEU A 477 20.92 -11.29 5.68
N LEU A 478 20.21 -10.84 4.63
CA LEU A 478 20.25 -9.44 4.20
C LEU A 478 19.47 -8.61 5.21
N ARG A 479 20.15 -7.63 5.82
CA ARG A 479 19.65 -6.84 6.94
C ARG A 479 19.21 -5.45 6.54
N ASP A 480 20.02 -4.74 5.75
CA ASP A 480 19.68 -3.38 5.37
C ASP A 480 20.17 -3.07 3.96
N LEU A 481 19.48 -2.10 3.35
CA LEU A 481 19.88 -1.50 2.10
C LEU A 481 20.05 0.01 2.28
N PHE A 482 21.21 0.50 1.87
CA PHE A 482 21.60 1.91 1.95
C PHE A 482 21.89 2.47 0.56
N VAL A 483 21.77 3.79 0.44
CA VAL A 483 22.37 4.55 -0.65
C VAL A 483 23.45 5.46 -0.08
N SER A 484 24.63 5.39 -0.68
CA SER A 484 25.83 6.12 -0.28
C SER A 484 26.16 7.21 -1.29
N PHE A 485 26.47 8.39 -0.76
CA PHE A 485 26.82 9.60 -1.50
C PHE A 485 28.26 9.95 -1.14
N ALA A 486 29.18 9.82 -2.09
CA ALA A 486 30.61 10.04 -1.88
C ALA A 486 31.11 11.28 -2.61
N ARG A 487 31.99 12.05 -1.96
CA ARG A 487 32.66 13.19 -2.61
C ARG A 487 33.56 12.70 -3.75
N PRO A 488 33.78 13.54 -4.78
CA PRO A 488 34.78 13.24 -5.80
C PRO A 488 36.14 12.96 -5.15
N PRO A 489 36.90 11.94 -5.62
CA PRO A 489 38.22 11.63 -5.08
C PRO A 489 39.14 12.86 -5.09
N GLY A 490 39.75 13.17 -3.94
CA GLY A 490 40.65 14.32 -3.79
C GLY A 490 39.96 15.66 -3.51
N SER A 491 38.62 15.71 -3.44
CA SER A 491 37.91 16.91 -3.00
C SER A 491 38.21 17.21 -1.53
N ARG A 492 38.54 18.47 -1.23
CA ARG A 492 38.75 18.98 0.14
C ARG A 492 37.62 19.89 0.62
N GLU A 493 36.64 20.14 -0.24
CA GLU A 493 35.50 20.99 0.06
C GLU A 493 34.30 20.16 0.54
N GLU A 494 33.37 20.84 1.20
CA GLU A 494 32.07 20.26 1.51
C GLU A 494 31.24 20.22 0.22
N GLU A 495 30.45 19.17 0.04
CA GLU A 495 29.74 18.95 -1.22
C GLU A 495 28.25 18.79 -0.92
N SER A 496 27.44 19.75 -1.36
CA SER A 496 25.99 19.64 -1.32
C SER A 496 25.49 18.81 -2.49
N PHE A 497 24.49 17.97 -2.25
CA PHE A 497 23.88 17.19 -3.33
C PHE A 497 22.36 17.16 -3.23
N VAL A 498 21.74 17.00 -4.39
CA VAL A 498 20.33 16.69 -4.54
C VAL A 498 20.22 15.54 -5.52
N CYS A 499 19.67 14.42 -5.07
CA CYS A 499 19.58 13.19 -5.84
C CYS A 499 18.16 12.63 -5.77
N ARG A 500 17.58 12.31 -6.93
CA ARG A 500 16.32 11.57 -7.04
C ARG A 500 16.62 10.09 -7.18
N LEU A 501 16.00 9.26 -6.37
CA LEU A 501 15.99 7.82 -6.54
C LEU A 501 14.70 7.44 -7.24
N GLY A 502 14.82 6.85 -8.41
CA GLY A 502 13.70 6.47 -9.26
C GLY A 502 13.30 5.02 -9.10
N GLU A 503 14.25 4.13 -8.79
CA GLU A 503 13.97 2.71 -8.57
C GLU A 503 15.08 2.00 -7.83
N VAL A 504 14.70 1.08 -6.96
CA VAL A 504 15.59 0.14 -6.29
C VAL A 504 15.05 -1.28 -6.48
N GLN A 505 15.94 -2.21 -6.83
CA GLN A 505 15.61 -3.62 -6.98
C GLN A 505 16.60 -4.50 -6.22
N VAL A 506 16.10 -5.53 -5.54
CA VAL A 506 16.85 -6.65 -4.98
C VAL A 506 16.17 -7.92 -5.48
N VAL A 507 16.86 -8.69 -6.32
CA VAL A 507 16.24 -9.82 -7.02
C VAL A 507 17.13 -11.06 -6.91
N ASP A 508 16.49 -12.22 -6.73
CA ASP A 508 17.16 -13.52 -6.81
C ASP A 508 17.58 -13.77 -8.27
N ALA A 509 18.85 -14.11 -8.48
CA ALA A 509 19.35 -14.46 -9.81
C ALA A 509 18.57 -15.60 -10.46
N LYS A 510 18.03 -16.55 -9.67
CA LYS A 510 17.27 -17.69 -10.18
C LYS A 510 15.86 -17.28 -10.62
N SER A 511 15.20 -16.36 -9.92
CA SER A 511 13.84 -15.91 -10.28
C SER A 511 13.80 -15.27 -11.67
N LEU A 512 14.88 -14.58 -12.06
CA LEU A 512 15.01 -13.92 -13.37
C LEU A 512 15.10 -14.91 -14.55
N LEU A 513 15.34 -16.20 -14.29
CA LEU A 513 15.38 -17.25 -15.31
C LEU A 513 14.04 -17.97 -15.47
N ALA A 514 13.05 -17.70 -14.60
CA ALA A 514 11.74 -18.30 -14.69
C ALA A 514 11.01 -17.78 -15.95
N PRO A 515 10.28 -18.64 -16.68
CA PRO A 515 9.43 -18.19 -17.78
C PRO A 515 8.30 -17.30 -17.23
N LEU A 516 8.01 -16.22 -17.94
CA LEU A 516 6.87 -15.36 -17.62
C LEU A 516 5.58 -16.13 -17.91
N PRO A 517 4.61 -16.17 -16.98
CA PRO A 517 3.34 -16.81 -17.25
C PRO A 517 2.56 -16.02 -18.31
N ARG A 518 1.71 -16.73 -19.05
CA ARG A 518 0.79 -16.12 -20.02
C ARG A 518 -0.47 -15.64 -19.32
N VAL A 519 -1.03 -14.51 -19.75
CA VAL A 519 -2.39 -14.11 -19.35
C VAL A 519 -3.41 -15.01 -20.03
N GLN A 520 -4.23 -15.68 -19.23
CA GLN A 520 -5.19 -16.70 -19.69
C GLN A 520 -6.63 -16.24 -19.51
N ALA A 521 -7.54 -16.94 -20.19
CA ALA A 521 -8.99 -16.81 -20.00
C ALA A 521 -9.51 -15.37 -20.04
N VAL A 522 -9.06 -14.57 -21.02
CA VAL A 522 -9.57 -13.21 -21.18
C VAL A 522 -10.99 -13.25 -21.72
N THR A 523 -11.95 -12.74 -20.95
CA THR A 523 -13.37 -12.71 -21.31
C THR A 523 -13.93 -11.30 -21.26
N VAL A 524 -14.96 -11.02 -22.08
CA VAL A 524 -15.69 -9.75 -22.11
C VAL A 524 -17.10 -9.98 -21.57
N SER A 525 -17.54 -9.15 -20.62
CA SER A 525 -18.86 -9.20 -20.01
C SER A 525 -19.48 -7.79 -19.91
N HIS A 526 -20.74 -7.69 -19.47
CA HIS A 526 -21.42 -6.42 -19.18
C HIS A 526 -21.34 -5.39 -20.32
N VAL A 527 -21.52 -5.86 -21.54
CA VAL A 527 -21.42 -5.05 -22.76
C VAL A 527 -22.63 -4.11 -22.85
N ARG A 528 -22.37 -2.83 -23.04
CA ARG A 528 -23.35 -1.76 -23.24
C ARG A 528 -22.93 -0.92 -24.43
N TRP A 529 -23.87 -0.68 -25.33
CA TRP A 529 -23.69 0.19 -26.48
C TRP A 529 -24.53 1.45 -26.32
N GLN A 530 -23.97 2.60 -26.68
CA GLN A 530 -24.70 3.86 -26.79
C GLN A 530 -24.35 4.52 -28.12
N ARG A 531 -25.29 5.24 -28.73
CA ARG A 531 -24.98 6.09 -29.89
C ARG A 531 -24.25 7.33 -29.38
N ALA A 532 -23.15 7.71 -30.03
CA ALA A 532 -22.53 8.99 -29.78
C ALA A 532 -23.37 10.09 -30.44
N THR A 533 -23.53 11.24 -29.78
CA THR A 533 -24.10 12.45 -30.40
C THR A 533 -23.19 12.90 -31.54
N PRO A 534 -23.73 13.21 -32.74
CA PRO A 534 -22.92 13.76 -33.84
C PRO A 534 -22.29 15.09 -33.41
N GLU A 535 -20.99 15.26 -33.64
CA GLU A 535 -20.30 16.53 -33.39
C GLU A 535 -20.57 17.54 -34.53
N GLU A 536 -20.83 17.04 -35.75
CA GLU A 536 -21.16 17.83 -36.95
C GLU A 536 -22.08 17.04 -37.91
N GLU A 537 -22.92 17.74 -38.69
CA GLU A 537 -23.69 17.15 -39.79
C GLU A 537 -22.74 16.55 -40.85
N GLY A 538 -22.85 15.24 -41.09
CA GLY A 538 -22.01 14.50 -42.06
C GLY A 538 -20.88 13.66 -41.45
N SER A 539 -20.68 13.72 -40.13
CA SER A 539 -19.71 12.85 -39.44
C SER A 539 -20.18 11.38 -39.43
N PRO A 540 -19.28 10.38 -39.63
CA PRO A 540 -19.65 8.97 -39.60
C PRO A 540 -20.20 8.60 -38.23
N ALA A 541 -21.27 7.79 -38.21
CA ALA A 541 -21.92 7.37 -36.97
C ALA A 541 -20.89 6.69 -36.04
N ARG A 542 -20.84 7.13 -34.78
CA ARG A 542 -19.95 6.60 -33.74
C ARG A 542 -20.78 5.92 -32.65
N LEU A 543 -20.21 4.86 -32.06
CA LEU A 543 -20.77 4.14 -30.93
C LEU A 543 -19.85 4.31 -29.72
N ARG A 544 -20.44 4.32 -28.52
CA ARG A 544 -19.74 4.23 -27.25
C ARG A 544 -19.93 2.83 -26.67
N LEU A 545 -18.83 2.13 -26.48
CA LEU A 545 -18.76 0.79 -25.91
C LEU A 545 -18.36 0.87 -24.43
N GLY A 546 -19.23 0.38 -23.55
CA GLY A 546 -18.88 0.02 -22.18
C GLY A 546 -18.83 -1.50 -22.04
N CYS A 547 -17.77 -2.06 -21.48
CA CYS A 547 -17.69 -3.51 -21.21
C CYS A 547 -16.71 -3.78 -20.07
N THR A 548 -16.74 -5.00 -19.53
CA THR A 548 -15.84 -5.43 -18.47
C THR A 548 -14.97 -6.56 -18.99
N LEU A 549 -13.65 -6.41 -18.83
CA LEU A 549 -12.67 -7.45 -19.12
C LEU A 549 -12.36 -8.21 -17.83
N HIS A 550 -12.24 -9.53 -17.91
CA HIS A 550 -11.74 -10.40 -16.85
C HIS A 550 -10.66 -11.31 -17.42
N TRP A 551 -9.70 -11.72 -16.60
CA TRP A 551 -8.67 -12.68 -16.98
C TRP A 551 -8.14 -13.46 -15.78
N SER A 552 -7.27 -14.45 -16.03
CA SER A 552 -6.60 -15.24 -15.00
C SER A 552 -5.10 -15.06 -15.07
N TYR A 553 -4.49 -14.64 -13.96
CA TYR A 553 -3.06 -14.43 -13.82
C TYR A 553 -2.64 -14.36 -12.33
N LEU A 554 -1.44 -14.83 -12.00
CA LEU A 554 -0.87 -14.72 -10.64
C LEU A 554 -0.35 -13.30 -10.39
N LEU A 555 -0.83 -12.63 -9.36
CA LEU A 555 -0.56 -11.19 -9.15
C LEU A 555 0.80 -10.88 -8.50
N SER A 556 1.32 -11.79 -7.67
CA SER A 556 2.57 -11.61 -6.92
C SER A 556 3.77 -11.14 -7.74
N PRO A 557 4.01 -11.63 -8.98
CA PRO A 557 5.16 -11.19 -9.78
C PRO A 557 4.95 -9.87 -10.54
N ILE A 558 3.78 -9.22 -10.50
CA ILE A 558 3.49 -8.04 -11.34
C ILE A 558 3.21 -6.76 -10.54
N ARG A 559 3.41 -5.62 -11.20
CA ARG A 559 3.02 -4.29 -10.72
C ARG A 559 1.58 -3.98 -11.06
N CYS A 560 1.20 -4.25 -12.30
CA CYS A 560 -0.12 -3.99 -12.85
C CYS A 560 -0.29 -4.71 -14.21
N PHE A 561 -1.47 -4.56 -14.79
CA PHE A 561 -1.74 -4.85 -16.19
C PHE A 561 -1.99 -3.56 -16.95
N ARG A 562 -1.55 -3.54 -18.19
CA ARG A 562 -1.85 -2.48 -19.14
C ARG A 562 -2.90 -3.00 -20.10
N ILE A 563 -3.99 -2.28 -20.18
CA ILE A 563 -5.14 -2.64 -20.99
C ILE A 563 -5.07 -1.83 -22.27
N HIS A 564 -5.02 -2.50 -23.39
CA HIS A 564 -4.93 -1.87 -24.70
C HIS A 564 -6.11 -2.28 -25.58
N CYS A 565 -6.41 -1.46 -26.59
CA CYS A 565 -7.30 -1.85 -27.67
C CYS A 565 -6.71 -1.59 -29.06
N CYS A 566 -7.14 -2.41 -30.01
CA CYS A 566 -7.01 -2.17 -31.44
C CYS A 566 -8.42 -2.13 -32.02
N VAL A 567 -8.76 -1.06 -32.75
CA VAL A 567 -10.05 -0.92 -33.43
C VAL A 567 -9.83 -1.20 -34.91
N GLY A 568 -10.44 -2.26 -35.44
CA GLY A 568 -10.36 -2.60 -36.86
C GLY A 568 -11.70 -2.33 -37.55
N THR A 569 -11.67 -1.67 -38.70
CA THR A 569 -12.78 -1.69 -39.66
C THR A 569 -12.75 -3.03 -40.39
N GLY A 570 -13.75 -3.88 -40.18
CA GLY A 570 -13.87 -5.14 -40.90
C GLY A 570 -14.17 -4.86 -42.38
N GLY A 571 -13.12 -4.87 -43.20
CA GLY A 571 -13.22 -4.60 -44.63
C GLY A 571 -11.89 -4.78 -45.34
N GLY A 572 -11.40 -6.01 -45.39
CA GLY A 572 -10.23 -6.37 -46.20
C GLY A 572 -10.24 -7.86 -46.51
N ALA A 573 -10.58 -8.20 -47.75
CA ALA A 573 -10.36 -9.54 -48.30
C ALA A 573 -8.91 -9.99 -48.07
N LEU A 574 -8.71 -11.31 -48.04
CA LEU A 574 -7.45 -12.06 -47.83
C LEU A 574 -6.31 -11.77 -48.85
N GLY A 575 -6.08 -10.54 -49.28
CA GLY A 575 -5.06 -10.19 -50.26
C GLY A 575 -4.68 -8.71 -50.22
N GLY A 576 -3.72 -8.36 -49.39
CA GLY A 576 -3.09 -7.03 -49.33
C GLY A 576 -2.13 -6.97 -48.15
N GLY A 577 -0.84 -6.79 -48.42
CA GLY A 577 0.24 -6.91 -47.43
C GLY A 577 0.10 -5.98 -46.20
N PRO A 578 0.92 -6.22 -45.15
CA PRO A 578 0.75 -5.57 -43.86
C PRO A 578 1.05 -4.06 -43.99
N SER A 579 0.01 -3.23 -43.99
CA SER A 579 0.13 -1.90 -43.42
C SER A 579 0.61 -2.10 -41.98
N GLY A 580 1.75 -1.52 -41.62
CA GLY A 580 2.51 -1.83 -40.40
C GLY A 580 1.65 -1.82 -39.13
N PRO A 581 2.06 -2.54 -38.07
CA PRO A 581 1.21 -2.74 -36.91
C PRO A 581 0.93 -1.39 -36.24
N GLU A 582 -0.29 -0.86 -36.38
CA GLU A 582 -0.76 0.22 -35.53
C GLU A 582 -0.49 -0.16 -34.08
N GLN A 583 0.17 0.73 -33.36
CA GLN A 583 0.51 0.48 -31.96
C GLN A 583 -0.81 0.47 -31.16
N PRO A 584 -1.10 -0.59 -30.39
CA PRO A 584 -2.33 -0.67 -29.60
C PRO A 584 -2.50 0.57 -28.72
N ALA A 585 -3.69 1.14 -28.70
CA ALA A 585 -4.00 2.29 -27.86
C ALA A 585 -4.17 1.86 -26.41
N LEU A 586 -3.48 2.53 -25.48
CA LEU A 586 -3.62 2.27 -24.04
C LEU A 586 -4.96 2.82 -23.54
N LEU A 587 -5.80 1.95 -22.98
CA LEU A 587 -7.04 2.33 -22.30
C LEU A 587 -6.81 2.71 -20.84
N GLY A 588 -5.90 1.99 -20.16
CA GLY A 588 -5.56 2.30 -18.78
C GLY A 588 -4.79 1.18 -18.09
N LEU A 589 -4.70 1.30 -16.77
CA LEU A 589 -4.01 0.35 -15.91
C LEU A 589 -5.01 -0.38 -15.03
N ALA A 590 -4.83 -1.69 -14.89
CA ALA A 590 -5.56 -2.50 -13.92
C ALA A 590 -4.58 -3.03 -12.89
N PHE A 591 -4.92 -2.89 -11.61
CA PHE A 591 -4.15 -3.51 -10.52
C PHE A 591 -4.78 -4.85 -10.11
N VAL A 592 -5.94 -5.18 -10.66
CA VAL A 592 -6.69 -6.41 -10.44
C VAL A 592 -6.89 -7.18 -11.74
N ASN A 593 -7.33 -8.45 -11.67
CA ASN A 593 -7.58 -9.30 -12.84
C ASN A 593 -8.87 -8.94 -13.61
N GLN A 594 -9.27 -7.68 -13.54
CA GLN A 594 -10.51 -7.14 -14.08
C GLN A 594 -10.33 -5.68 -14.45
N TYR A 595 -11.00 -5.22 -15.50
CA TYR A 595 -10.99 -3.82 -15.93
C TYR A 595 -12.31 -3.43 -16.60
N ARG A 596 -12.93 -2.34 -16.13
CA ARG A 596 -14.13 -1.73 -16.71
C ARG A 596 -13.72 -0.67 -17.73
N ILE A 597 -14.10 -0.92 -18.98
CA ILE A 597 -14.05 0.03 -20.07
C ILE A 597 -15.36 0.82 -20.07
N VAL A 598 -15.26 2.15 -20.11
CA VAL A 598 -16.40 3.06 -20.11
C VAL A 598 -16.30 3.96 -21.33
N ASP A 599 -17.38 4.00 -22.11
CA ASP A 599 -17.57 4.90 -23.25
C ASP A 599 -16.45 4.91 -24.30
N LEU A 600 -15.83 3.75 -24.57
CA LEU A 600 -14.85 3.61 -25.65
C LEU A 600 -15.50 3.92 -27.00
N VAL A 601 -15.03 4.97 -27.66
CA VAL A 601 -15.56 5.41 -28.95
C VAL A 601 -15.05 4.50 -30.06
N VAL A 602 -15.97 3.91 -30.83
CA VAL A 602 -15.67 3.07 -31.99
C VAL A 602 -16.55 3.47 -33.17
N ALA A 603 -16.10 3.18 -34.39
CA ALA A 603 -16.90 3.41 -35.60
C ALA A 603 -18.16 2.52 -35.60
N ALA A 604 -19.29 3.05 -36.05
CA ALA A 604 -20.45 2.21 -36.35
C ALA A 604 -20.10 1.24 -37.50
N ALA A 605 -20.58 0.01 -37.38
CA ALA A 605 -20.51 -0.98 -38.45
C ALA A 605 -21.27 -0.48 -39.68
N GLY A 606 -20.71 -0.65 -40.88
CA GLY A 606 -21.40 -0.34 -42.13
C GLY A 606 -22.56 -1.32 -42.40
N PRO A 607 -23.46 -1.04 -43.35
CA PRO A 607 -24.62 -1.91 -43.66
C PRO A 607 -24.26 -3.36 -44.04
N SER A 608 -23.02 -3.61 -44.45
CA SER A 608 -22.52 -4.91 -44.92
C SER A 608 -21.21 -5.36 -44.24
N GLY A 609 -20.73 -4.67 -43.21
CA GLY A 609 -19.43 -4.95 -42.58
C GLY A 609 -19.53 -5.11 -41.06
N ASP A 610 -18.86 -6.11 -40.51
CA ASP A 610 -18.72 -6.30 -39.07
C ASP A 610 -17.62 -5.38 -38.51
N GLY A 611 -17.91 -4.70 -37.40
CA GLY A 611 -16.92 -4.02 -36.59
C GLY A 611 -16.18 -4.98 -35.67
N ARG A 612 -14.90 -4.71 -35.40
CA ARG A 612 -14.09 -5.51 -34.49
C ARG A 612 -13.29 -4.62 -33.55
N VAL A 613 -13.39 -4.90 -32.26
CA VAL A 613 -12.49 -4.37 -31.23
C VAL A 613 -11.70 -5.53 -30.64
N GLU A 614 -10.37 -5.45 -30.71
CA GLU A 614 -9.48 -6.39 -30.01
C GLU A 614 -8.95 -5.72 -28.74
N PHE A 615 -9.13 -6.38 -27.60
CA PHE A 615 -8.57 -5.99 -26.32
C PHE A 615 -7.34 -6.83 -26.01
N LEU A 616 -6.29 -6.17 -25.52
CA LEU A 616 -5.04 -6.81 -25.13
C LEU A 616 -4.72 -6.50 -23.68
N VAL A 617 -4.28 -7.51 -22.94
CA VAL A 617 -3.88 -7.42 -21.52
C VAL A 617 -2.39 -7.72 -21.43
N GLU A 618 -1.58 -6.67 -21.22
CA GLU A 618 -0.12 -6.75 -21.04
C GLU A 618 0.19 -6.84 -19.53
N PRO A 619 0.72 -7.95 -19.00
CA PRO A 619 1.21 -7.99 -17.63
C PRO A 619 2.52 -7.19 -17.52
N VAL A 620 2.70 -6.44 -16.43
CA VAL A 620 3.92 -5.66 -16.15
C VAL A 620 4.66 -6.26 -14.95
N PRO A 621 5.74 -7.03 -15.16
CA PRO A 621 6.50 -7.64 -14.07
C PRO A 621 7.12 -6.62 -13.12
N LYS A 622 7.25 -6.95 -11.83
CA LYS A 622 7.89 -6.10 -10.81
C LYS A 622 9.31 -5.71 -11.20
N GLU A 623 10.07 -6.66 -11.75
CA GLU A 623 11.46 -6.49 -12.18
C GLU A 623 11.60 -5.63 -13.46
N GLY A 624 10.48 -5.31 -14.13
CA GLY A 624 10.45 -4.39 -15.27
C GLY A 624 10.78 -5.02 -16.62
N PHE A 625 10.66 -6.34 -16.77
CA PHE A 625 10.86 -7.03 -18.05
C PHE A 625 9.85 -6.61 -19.12
N LEU A 626 10.31 -6.50 -20.36
CA LEU A 626 9.41 -6.44 -21.51
C LEU A 626 8.82 -7.83 -21.75
N VAL A 627 7.50 -7.92 -21.61
CA VAL A 627 6.76 -9.17 -21.86
C VAL A 627 6.49 -9.28 -23.35
N PRO A 628 6.93 -10.37 -24.03
CA PRO A 628 6.61 -10.59 -25.43
C PRO A 628 5.09 -10.59 -25.67
N ARG A 629 4.65 -10.02 -26.80
CA ARG A 629 3.22 -9.96 -27.18
C ARG A 629 2.52 -11.33 -27.24
N ALA A 630 3.27 -12.42 -27.36
CA ALA A 630 2.73 -13.78 -27.33
C ALA A 630 2.13 -14.16 -25.95
N GLU A 631 2.66 -13.56 -24.87
CA GLU A 631 2.21 -13.83 -23.51
C GLU A 631 1.07 -12.91 -23.06
N TRP A 632 0.71 -11.93 -23.89
CA TRP A 632 -0.40 -11.01 -23.61
C TRP A 632 -1.74 -11.73 -23.76
N GLY A 633 -2.66 -11.37 -22.88
CA GLY A 633 -4.05 -11.85 -22.94
C GLY A 633 -4.78 -11.13 -24.05
N ARG A 634 -5.74 -11.81 -24.70
CA ARG A 634 -6.48 -11.25 -25.83
C ARG A 634 -7.94 -11.64 -25.80
N ALA A 635 -8.81 -10.69 -26.11
CA ALA A 635 -10.21 -10.93 -26.39
C ALA A 635 -10.65 -10.06 -27.56
N ALA A 636 -11.52 -10.56 -28.42
CA ALA A 636 -12.10 -9.78 -29.52
C ALA A 636 -13.61 -9.69 -29.36
N LEU A 637 -14.16 -8.49 -29.51
CA LEU A 637 -15.58 -8.23 -29.59
C LEU A 637 -15.93 -7.91 -31.04
N LEU A 638 -16.79 -8.74 -31.63
CA LEU A 638 -17.38 -8.52 -32.96
C LEU A 638 -18.75 -7.87 -32.78
N TYR A 639 -19.07 -6.87 -33.59
CA TYR A 639 -20.35 -6.17 -33.53
C TYR A 639 -20.81 -5.77 -34.92
N SER A 640 -22.13 -5.73 -35.13
CA SER A 640 -22.74 -5.35 -36.40
C SER A 640 -23.97 -4.48 -36.15
N MET A 641 -24.45 -3.80 -37.20
CA MET A 641 -25.72 -3.09 -37.11
C MET A 641 -26.85 -4.10 -36.87
N PRO A 642 -27.90 -3.74 -36.11
CA PRO A 642 -29.07 -4.58 -35.97
C PRO A 642 -29.58 -4.94 -37.36
N ARG A 643 -29.78 -6.25 -37.63
CA ARG A 643 -30.46 -6.67 -38.85
C ARG A 643 -31.85 -6.04 -38.80
N THR A 644 -32.12 -5.09 -39.69
CA THR A 644 -33.50 -4.76 -40.05
C THR A 644 -34.03 -6.01 -40.72
N ASP A 645 -34.72 -6.86 -39.97
CA ASP A 645 -35.57 -7.88 -40.56
C ASP A 645 -36.53 -7.13 -41.49
N GLY A 646 -36.32 -7.29 -42.80
CA GLY A 646 -37.23 -6.76 -43.79
C GLY A 646 -38.62 -7.30 -43.47
N ALA A 647 -39.60 -6.40 -43.51
CA ALA A 647 -41.00 -6.79 -43.59
C ALA A 647 -41.14 -7.92 -44.62
N LEU A 648 -41.74 -9.04 -44.18
CA LEU A 648 -42.25 -10.09 -45.05
C LEU A 648 -43.26 -9.50 -46.05
#